data_AF-A0A7W7SW78-F1
#
_entry.id   AF-A0A7W7SW78-F1
#
_cell.length_a   1.000
_cell.length_b   1.000
_cell.length_c   1.000
_cell.angle_alpha   90.00
_cell.angle_beta   90.00
_cell.angle_gamma   90.00
#
_symmetry.space_group_name_H-M   'P 1'
#
loop_
_entity.id
_entity.type
_entity.pdbx_description
1 polymer ?
#
loop_
_entity_poly.entity_id
_entity_poly.type
_entity_poly.pdbx_seq_one_letter_code
_entity_poly.pdbx_strand_id
1 'polypeptide(L)'
;MFAATAARWRRTTLSVTTAGLMAIGLGSTAPALAAPAPAAQSSARACSLSTSANQPNTDEWASCLSVGATLDLAPALGATANLTVTVQADAVLPPTEIRLELPAQLEWARVPAGLTVGRATAVEPERAGELAVASTTRQLRAGEKLTFTGQIRAIKAGRAQIEAHATASEPGRRHAGKDVVFLTIAEPGRTSAFGQTATNGAAGSTATPTSARSGLPAGLRPASPEPADPVVTTAACDTWVTGNWTYADQTGTWHNAMNLTVEVVNAADGQRLAAAVSNANGAYNICFDALAATDPENGLDVFVRVLTSNALWRVQRSGTPLTFQSETFTDVAPGSTIDLGSRTSDDATLQRGLHAFARANQTWLFLPRPTNSCFDQNDTTCRRLTINWAPDSTSGNYYSLANNEVHLNADAPNSPTTVIHEIGHALMDDIYNDAYPAFPNCSPHYVQRTSSTGCAWTEGWAEWFPATVLNDPFYRWPSGAFLDLENTTWGTSGWDNGDAVEGRVAAAMIDITDSTNEGSWDRYGEGFDNLWHTFTHHVSNTFSEFWAHRTADGFDVSPTGALGALYQSTIDYGFQNPLGNYAPKLLPSPTPHNFGYQTTTNYWSVVAIRAGVNHDLELYDDRAQATRLATSAVTSGVDFIAVDSKWRALGDYHPRVKASGDAGWYRIELAQGSASLPVGTSNVIMTGDSIVAVRDLTLTAGQKVTIKITGSTTQNPELYLVSSNQTTASTWVRTRAQAVASANSAGTGAAETLTYTASAAGHFGLVIVNWSGTGTYQVTRS
;
A
#
# COMPACT_ATOMS: atom_id res chain seq x y z
N MET A 1 36.20 -42.52 6.94
CA MET A 1 37.16 -42.76 8.05
C MET A 1 38.01 -41.52 8.22
N PHE A 2 38.29 -41.17 9.48
CA PHE A 2 38.91 -39.94 10.03
C PHE A 2 37.95 -38.78 10.36
N ALA A 3 37.85 -38.57 11.68
CA ALA A 3 37.10 -37.56 12.40
C ALA A 3 38.00 -36.35 12.70
N ALA A 4 37.38 -35.16 12.86
CA ALA A 4 37.90 -34.03 13.63
C ALA A 4 36.73 -33.04 13.88
N THR A 5 36.11 -33.09 15.06
CA THR A 5 36.31 -32.17 16.21
C THR A 5 35.85 -30.73 16.00
N ALA A 6 34.75 -30.40 16.68
CA ALA A 6 34.20 -29.07 16.89
C ALA A 6 35.08 -28.21 17.82
N ALA A 7 35.17 -26.91 17.54
CA ALA A 7 35.78 -25.91 18.41
C ALA A 7 34.77 -24.80 18.76
N ARG A 8 34.42 -24.73 20.05
CA ARG A 8 33.68 -23.64 20.71
C ARG A 8 34.51 -22.35 20.70
N TRP A 9 33.88 -21.24 20.36
CA TRP A 9 34.44 -19.90 20.56
C TRP A 9 34.12 -19.38 21.96
N ARG A 10 35.17 -19.05 22.73
CA ARG A 10 35.09 -18.34 24.02
C ARG A 10 35.12 -16.83 23.77
N ARG A 11 34.26 -16.10 24.47
CA ARG A 11 34.32 -14.64 24.62
C ARG A 11 35.52 -14.27 25.49
N THR A 12 36.38 -13.39 24.99
CA THR A 12 37.49 -12.79 25.75
C THR A 12 37.19 -11.32 25.96
N THR A 13 36.99 -10.95 27.22
CA THR A 13 36.97 -9.58 27.72
C THR A 13 38.39 -9.02 27.66
N LEU A 14 38.59 -7.88 27.00
CA LEU A 14 39.87 -7.15 27.03
C LEU A 14 39.64 -5.75 27.61
N SER A 15 40.12 -5.56 28.83
CA SER A 15 40.36 -4.25 29.43
C SER A 15 41.74 -3.77 28.98
N VAL A 16 41.83 -2.57 28.38
CA VAL A 16 43.12 -1.93 28.11
C VAL A 16 43.14 -0.53 28.71
N THR A 17 44.12 -0.36 29.58
CA THR A 17 44.60 0.84 30.25
C THR A 17 45.14 1.89 29.27
N THR A 18 44.90 3.14 29.64
CA THR A 18 45.45 4.40 29.13
C THR A 18 46.97 4.47 29.11
N ALA A 19 47.54 4.91 27.98
CA ALA A 19 48.79 5.68 27.92
C ALA A 19 48.76 6.61 26.71
N GLY A 20 49.05 7.89 26.95
CA GLY A 20 48.91 8.97 25.98
C GLY A 20 50.00 9.03 24.92
N LEU A 21 49.65 9.64 23.80
CA LEU A 21 50.58 10.25 22.85
C LEU A 21 49.83 11.39 22.15
N MET A 22 50.29 12.62 22.40
CA MET A 22 49.91 13.82 21.65
C MET A 22 50.43 13.70 20.22
N ALA A 23 49.55 13.82 19.23
CA ALA A 23 49.89 14.21 17.88
C ALA A 23 48.84 15.21 17.39
N ILE A 24 49.31 16.43 17.12
CA ILE A 24 48.54 17.55 16.56
C ILE A 24 48.35 17.27 15.07
N GLY A 25 47.10 17.08 14.66
CA GLY A 25 46.69 16.99 13.25
C GLY A 25 45.29 17.57 13.11
N LEU A 26 45.21 18.81 12.62
CA LEU A 26 43.97 19.51 12.31
C LEU A 26 43.32 18.87 11.08
N GLY A 27 42.39 17.93 11.31
CA GLY A 27 41.46 17.41 10.33
C GLY A 27 40.03 17.75 10.76
N SER A 28 39.41 18.71 10.09
CA SER A 28 38.02 19.11 10.31
C SER A 28 37.07 17.99 9.87
N THR A 29 36.54 17.23 10.82
CA THR A 29 35.38 16.35 10.60
C THR A 29 34.15 17.22 10.38
N ALA A 30 33.59 17.17 9.18
CA ALA A 30 32.28 17.76 8.88
C ALA A 30 31.20 17.05 9.73
N PRO A 31 30.26 17.78 10.35
CA PRO A 31 29.12 17.14 11.00
C PRO A 31 28.20 16.57 9.93
N ALA A 32 27.75 15.32 10.12
CA ALA A 32 26.61 14.79 9.40
C ALA A 32 25.41 15.72 9.67
N LEU A 33 24.96 16.45 8.65
CA LEU A 33 23.81 17.34 8.74
C LEU A 33 22.55 16.46 8.86
N ALA A 34 21.97 16.45 10.06
CA ALA A 34 20.63 15.94 10.28
C ALA A 34 19.66 16.72 9.39
N ALA A 35 18.81 15.99 8.66
CA ALA A 35 17.72 16.57 7.88
C ALA A 35 16.84 17.47 8.78
N PRO A 36 16.34 18.62 8.29
CA PRO A 36 15.49 19.50 9.08
C PRO A 36 14.17 18.78 9.42
N ALA A 37 13.83 18.76 10.71
CA ALA A 37 12.56 18.20 11.18
C ALA A 37 11.37 18.93 10.53
N PRO A 38 10.36 18.20 10.03
CA PRO A 38 9.18 18.81 9.42
C PRO A 38 8.39 19.61 10.46
N ALA A 39 7.80 20.72 10.00
CA ALA A 39 6.98 21.60 10.82
C ALA A 39 5.82 20.85 11.48
N ALA A 40 5.64 21.04 12.79
CA ALA A 40 4.58 20.41 13.58
C ALA A 40 3.19 20.77 13.02
N GLN A 41 2.53 19.82 12.37
CA GLN A 41 1.13 19.92 11.97
C GLN A 41 0.23 19.60 13.16
N SER A 42 -0.90 20.31 13.28
CA SER A 42 -1.89 20.07 14.33
C SER A 42 -2.47 18.67 14.17
N SER A 43 -2.20 17.79 15.13
CA SER A 43 -2.75 16.43 15.16
C SER A 43 -4.27 16.50 15.28
N ALA A 44 -4.97 16.22 14.18
CA ALA A 44 -6.34 15.75 14.28
C ALA A 44 -6.34 14.56 15.24
N ARG A 45 -7.18 14.61 16.29
CA ARG A 45 -7.21 13.62 17.37
C ARG A 45 -7.22 12.21 16.76
N ALA A 46 -6.15 11.45 17.02
CA ALA A 46 -6.03 10.09 16.55
C ALA A 46 -7.16 9.26 17.15
N CYS A 47 -7.83 8.48 16.30
CA CYS A 47 -8.89 7.58 16.74
C CYS A 47 -8.27 6.48 17.60
N SER A 48 -8.93 6.08 18.69
CA SER A 48 -8.31 5.23 19.72
C SER A 48 -9.12 3.99 20.07
N LEU A 49 -10.21 3.73 19.33
CA LEU A 49 -11.10 2.60 19.63
C LEU A 49 -10.66 1.34 18.88
N SER A 50 -11.07 0.17 19.35
CA SER A 50 -11.07 -1.06 18.56
C SER A 50 -12.33 -1.14 17.69
N THR A 51 -12.26 -1.84 16.57
CA THR A 51 -13.42 -2.03 15.67
C THR A 51 -14.55 -2.83 16.36
N SER A 52 -14.20 -3.81 17.18
CA SER A 52 -15.09 -4.54 18.10
C SER A 52 -14.77 -4.23 19.56
N ALA A 53 -15.78 -3.90 20.35
CA ALA A 53 -15.67 -3.65 21.79
C ALA A 53 -15.47 -4.94 22.61
N ASN A 54 -15.74 -6.10 22.03
CA ASN A 54 -15.65 -7.41 22.69
C ASN A 54 -14.48 -8.26 22.18
N GLN A 55 -13.78 -7.85 21.12
CA GLN A 55 -12.55 -8.50 20.71
C GLN A 55 -11.40 -8.12 21.66
N PRO A 56 -10.43 -9.02 21.88
CA PRO A 56 -9.32 -8.74 22.77
C PRO A 56 -8.40 -7.66 22.20
N ASN A 57 -7.67 -7.03 23.13
CA ASN A 57 -6.74 -5.93 22.93
C ASN A 57 -5.52 -6.27 22.04
N THR A 58 -5.47 -7.47 21.48
CA THR A 58 -4.42 -7.95 20.57
C THR A 58 -4.74 -7.64 19.11
N ASP A 59 -5.92 -7.09 18.80
CA ASP A 59 -6.16 -6.43 17.51
C ASP A 59 -5.37 -5.10 17.52
N GLU A 60 -4.41 -4.97 16.60
CA GLU A 60 -3.47 -3.85 16.62
C GLU A 60 -4.03 -2.56 15.99
N TRP A 61 -5.12 -2.67 15.24
CA TRP A 61 -5.69 -1.59 14.44
C TRP A 61 -6.58 -0.65 15.23
N ALA A 62 -6.22 0.63 15.22
CA ALA A 62 -7.08 1.67 15.78
C ALA A 62 -8.22 2.06 14.80
N SER A 63 -9.38 2.38 15.37
CA SER A 63 -10.61 2.76 14.66
C SER A 63 -11.29 3.97 15.28
N CYS A 64 -11.99 4.73 14.42
CA CYS A 64 -12.86 5.83 14.85
C CYS A 64 -14.26 5.36 15.24
N LEU A 65 -14.59 4.09 14.97
CA LEU A 65 -15.86 3.43 15.28
C LEU A 65 -15.62 2.12 16.02
N SER A 66 -16.32 1.95 17.13
CA SER A 66 -16.39 0.68 17.86
C SER A 66 -17.81 0.19 17.93
N VAL A 67 -18.02 -1.09 17.66
CA VAL A 67 -19.30 -1.76 17.85
C VAL A 67 -19.13 -2.86 18.89
N GLY A 68 -20.09 -3.00 19.80
CA GLY A 68 -20.16 -4.12 20.72
C GLY A 68 -21.54 -4.74 20.66
N ALA A 69 -21.64 -6.06 20.60
CA ALA A 69 -22.88 -6.82 20.57
C ALA A 69 -22.84 -7.90 21.66
N THR A 70 -23.89 -7.96 22.48
CA THR A 70 -23.99 -8.94 23.57
C THR A 70 -25.40 -9.49 23.70
N LEU A 71 -25.48 -10.78 24.03
CA LEU A 71 -26.73 -11.44 24.42
C LEU A 71 -26.69 -11.74 25.91
N ASP A 72 -27.83 -11.60 26.59
CA ASP A 72 -27.96 -11.98 28.00
C ASP A 72 -27.92 -13.51 28.21
N LEU A 73 -28.38 -14.28 27.23
CA LEU A 73 -28.31 -15.74 27.21
C LEU A 73 -28.34 -16.29 25.78
N ALA A 74 -27.89 -17.54 25.59
CA ALA A 74 -28.12 -18.29 24.36
C ALA A 74 -29.55 -18.87 24.39
N PRO A 75 -30.49 -18.40 23.54
CA PRO A 75 -31.88 -18.81 23.64
C PRO A 75 -32.08 -20.28 23.24
N ALA A 76 -32.84 -21.02 24.05
CA ALA A 76 -33.40 -22.30 23.63
C ALA A 76 -34.38 -22.10 22.46
N LEU A 77 -34.60 -23.14 21.64
CA LEU A 77 -35.55 -23.08 20.54
C LEU A 77 -36.94 -22.63 21.04
N GLY A 78 -37.49 -21.58 20.43
CA GLY A 78 -38.76 -20.92 20.79
C GLY A 78 -38.65 -19.84 21.88
N ALA A 79 -37.56 -19.82 22.65
CA ALA A 79 -37.31 -18.84 23.70
C ALA A 79 -36.73 -17.54 23.14
N THR A 80 -36.74 -16.49 23.98
CA THR A 80 -36.22 -15.17 23.62
C THR A 80 -34.98 -14.80 24.44
N ALA A 81 -34.09 -14.00 23.86
CA ALA A 81 -32.94 -13.37 24.52
C ALA A 81 -32.92 -11.87 24.22
N ASN A 82 -32.31 -11.07 25.08
CA ASN A 82 -32.10 -9.64 24.85
C ASN A 82 -30.76 -9.42 24.14
N LEU A 83 -30.81 -8.77 22.98
CA LEU A 83 -29.63 -8.32 22.23
C LEU A 83 -29.37 -6.85 22.58
N THR A 84 -28.18 -6.57 23.12
CA THR A 84 -27.71 -5.21 23.39
C THR A 84 -26.53 -4.90 22.48
N VAL A 85 -26.67 -3.83 21.69
CA VAL A 85 -25.64 -3.34 20.79
C VAL A 85 -25.24 -1.93 21.18
N THR A 86 -23.95 -1.69 21.34
CA THR A 86 -23.36 -0.38 21.59
C THR A 86 -22.56 0.07 20.37
N VAL A 87 -22.73 1.33 19.96
CA VAL A 87 -21.92 1.95 18.91
C VAL A 87 -21.25 3.19 19.50
N GLN A 88 -19.94 3.29 19.38
CA GLN A 88 -19.16 4.41 19.90
C GLN A 88 -18.32 5.04 18.80
N ALA A 89 -18.28 6.37 18.75
CA ALA A 89 -17.43 7.13 17.84
C ALA A 89 -16.38 7.94 18.63
N ASP A 90 -15.14 8.00 18.12
CA ASP A 90 -14.07 8.83 18.72
C ASP A 90 -13.87 10.16 18.00
N ALA A 91 -14.36 10.24 16.76
CA ALA A 91 -14.34 11.42 15.91
C ALA A 91 -15.75 11.84 15.51
N VAL A 92 -15.88 13.07 14.97
CA VAL A 92 -17.09 13.45 14.26
C VAL A 92 -17.08 12.71 12.93
N LEU A 93 -18.14 11.94 12.66
CA LEU A 93 -18.24 11.12 11.46
C LEU A 93 -19.39 11.61 10.56
N PRO A 94 -19.30 11.36 9.24
CA PRO A 94 -20.44 11.47 8.34
C PRO A 94 -21.65 10.64 8.84
N PRO A 95 -22.83 10.79 8.20
CA PRO A 95 -23.97 9.91 8.48
C PRO A 95 -23.56 8.44 8.50
N THR A 96 -23.63 7.84 9.68
CA THR A 96 -23.19 6.48 9.98
C THR A 96 -24.40 5.57 9.88
N GLU A 97 -24.34 4.58 9.00
CA GLU A 97 -25.31 3.49 8.96
C GLU A 97 -25.00 2.52 10.10
N ILE A 98 -26.00 2.17 10.89
CA ILE A 98 -25.92 1.17 11.95
C ILE A 98 -26.89 0.06 11.59
N ARG A 99 -26.40 -1.16 11.52
CA ARG A 99 -27.15 -2.31 11.02
C ARG A 99 -26.92 -3.53 11.90
N LEU A 100 -28.02 -4.15 12.31
CA LEU A 100 -28.07 -5.36 13.12
C LEU A 100 -28.70 -6.47 12.29
N GLU A 101 -28.02 -7.60 12.17
CA GLU A 101 -28.40 -8.70 11.31
C GLU A 101 -28.58 -9.98 12.10
N LEU A 102 -29.76 -10.59 11.95
CA LEU A 102 -30.08 -11.89 12.50
C LEU A 102 -30.12 -12.92 11.37
N PRO A 103 -29.48 -14.09 11.53
CA PRO A 103 -29.53 -15.17 10.55
C PRO A 103 -30.88 -15.89 10.62
N ALA A 104 -31.16 -16.76 9.65
CA ALA A 104 -32.45 -17.46 9.50
C ALA A 104 -32.90 -18.31 10.71
N GLN A 105 -32.00 -18.58 11.66
CA GLN A 105 -32.31 -19.27 12.92
C GLN A 105 -32.96 -18.36 13.96
N LEU A 106 -32.91 -17.05 13.76
CA LEU A 106 -33.32 -16.02 14.70
C LEU A 106 -34.31 -15.04 14.04
N GLU A 107 -35.25 -14.52 14.83
CA GLU A 107 -36.14 -13.44 14.41
C GLU A 107 -36.23 -12.33 15.47
N TRP A 108 -36.67 -11.14 15.06
CA TRP A 108 -36.98 -10.05 15.98
C TRP A 108 -38.32 -10.31 16.69
N ALA A 109 -38.28 -10.62 17.98
CA ALA A 109 -39.48 -10.60 18.83
C ALA A 109 -39.85 -9.16 19.22
N ARG A 110 -38.85 -8.31 19.43
CA ARG A 110 -38.99 -6.86 19.61
C ARG A 110 -37.79 -6.16 19.00
N VAL A 111 -38.05 -5.32 18.02
CA VAL A 111 -37.04 -4.52 17.33
C VAL A 111 -36.50 -3.44 18.28
N PRO A 112 -35.20 -3.13 18.27
CA PRO A 112 -34.67 -1.99 19.02
C PRO A 112 -35.36 -0.67 18.63
N ALA A 113 -35.61 0.18 19.61
CA ALA A 113 -36.24 1.47 19.37
C ALA A 113 -35.40 2.34 18.42
N GLY A 114 -36.05 2.97 17.45
CA GLY A 114 -35.40 3.88 16.49
C GLY A 114 -34.75 3.20 15.28
N LEU A 115 -34.87 1.86 15.16
CA LEU A 115 -34.44 1.09 13.99
C LEU A 115 -35.66 0.69 13.14
N THR A 116 -35.44 0.64 11.84
CA THR A 116 -36.40 0.15 10.85
C THR A 116 -36.07 -1.29 10.51
N VAL A 117 -37.08 -2.15 10.40
CA VAL A 117 -36.89 -3.56 10.01
C VAL A 117 -36.89 -3.69 8.49
N GLY A 118 -35.99 -4.51 8.00
CA GLY A 118 -35.95 -4.98 6.63
C GLY A 118 -35.56 -6.46 6.57
N ARG A 119 -35.37 -6.92 5.34
CA ARG A 119 -34.80 -8.22 5.03
C ARG A 119 -33.62 -8.01 4.09
N ALA A 120 -32.61 -8.86 4.22
CA ALA A 120 -31.51 -8.94 3.27
C ALA A 120 -31.21 -10.40 2.97
N THR A 121 -30.36 -10.66 1.99
CA THR A 121 -29.85 -11.99 1.71
C THR A 121 -28.34 -11.96 1.92
N ALA A 122 -27.84 -12.81 2.82
CA ALA A 122 -26.42 -13.07 2.94
C ALA A 122 -25.98 -14.05 1.85
N VAL A 123 -24.81 -13.78 1.29
CA VAL A 123 -24.14 -14.63 0.30
C VAL A 123 -22.94 -15.35 0.90
N GLU A 124 -22.49 -14.91 2.07
CA GLU A 124 -21.40 -15.51 2.82
C GLU A 124 -21.77 -16.95 3.23
N PRO A 125 -20.95 -17.96 2.91
CA PRO A 125 -21.31 -19.37 3.08
C PRO A 125 -21.76 -19.73 4.48
N GLU A 126 -21.09 -19.20 5.51
CA GLU A 126 -21.34 -19.49 6.92
C GLU A 126 -22.69 -18.99 7.46
N ARG A 127 -23.33 -18.08 6.73
CA ARG A 127 -24.58 -17.42 7.12
C ARG A 127 -25.56 -17.23 5.96
N ALA A 128 -25.35 -17.95 4.86
CA ALA A 128 -26.08 -17.77 3.61
C ALA A 128 -27.59 -17.93 3.82
N GLY A 129 -28.36 -17.09 3.11
CA GLY A 129 -29.82 -17.09 3.15
C GLY A 129 -30.42 -15.77 3.63
N GLU A 130 -31.71 -15.80 3.98
CA GLU A 130 -32.45 -14.61 4.41
C GLU A 130 -32.01 -14.14 5.81
N LEU A 131 -31.71 -12.85 5.93
CA LEU A 131 -31.37 -12.16 7.16
C LEU A 131 -32.52 -11.23 7.58
N ALA A 132 -32.87 -11.24 8.86
CA ALA A 132 -33.71 -10.21 9.45
C ALA A 132 -32.83 -9.02 9.87
N VAL A 133 -33.08 -7.86 9.27
CA VAL A 133 -32.24 -6.67 9.44
C VAL A 133 -32.98 -5.62 10.24
N ALA A 134 -32.31 -5.00 11.22
CA ALA A 134 -32.76 -3.76 11.84
C ALA A 134 -31.69 -2.68 11.62
N SER A 135 -32.05 -1.54 11.05
CA SER A 135 -31.06 -0.49 10.73
C SER A 135 -31.54 0.93 10.98
N THR A 136 -30.58 1.85 11.10
CA THR A 136 -30.82 3.28 11.21
C THR A 136 -29.59 4.05 10.70
N THR A 137 -29.77 5.32 10.35
CA THR A 137 -28.65 6.21 10.00
C THR A 137 -28.61 7.38 10.97
N ARG A 138 -27.43 7.65 11.52
CA ARG A 138 -27.21 8.73 12.50
C ARG A 138 -25.86 9.40 12.25
N GLN A 139 -25.82 10.72 12.35
CA GLN A 139 -24.54 11.41 12.43
C GLN A 139 -24.00 11.27 13.86
N LEU A 140 -22.79 10.74 14.01
CA LEU A 140 -22.15 10.52 15.31
C LEU A 140 -21.14 11.64 15.61
N ARG A 141 -21.13 12.09 16.87
CA ARG A 141 -20.17 13.07 17.40
C ARG A 141 -19.00 12.36 18.07
N ALA A 142 -17.88 13.06 18.19
CA ALA A 142 -16.73 12.58 18.95
C ALA A 142 -17.11 12.26 20.41
N GLY A 143 -16.79 11.06 20.86
CA GLY A 143 -17.10 10.53 22.19
C GLY A 143 -18.56 10.08 22.37
N GLU A 144 -19.39 10.15 21.34
CA GLU A 144 -20.79 9.72 21.43
C GLU A 144 -20.89 8.19 21.53
N LYS A 145 -21.74 7.70 22.44
CA LYS A 145 -22.06 6.29 22.61
C LYS A 145 -23.56 6.08 22.51
N LEU A 146 -23.99 5.30 21.53
CA LEU A 146 -25.38 4.87 21.33
C LEU A 146 -25.57 3.45 21.86
N THR A 147 -26.76 3.13 22.33
CA THR A 147 -27.13 1.78 22.78
C THR A 147 -28.50 1.41 22.24
N PHE A 148 -28.57 0.22 21.64
CA PHE A 148 -29.78 -0.35 21.06
C PHE A 148 -30.08 -1.68 21.75
N THR A 149 -31.29 -1.83 22.26
CA THR A 149 -31.73 -3.05 22.93
C THR A 149 -32.97 -3.63 22.25
N GLY A 150 -32.83 -4.84 21.72
CA GLY A 150 -33.91 -5.61 21.10
C GLY A 150 -34.12 -6.95 21.81
N GLN A 151 -35.19 -7.64 21.46
CA GLN A 151 -35.46 -9.01 21.88
C GLN A 151 -35.50 -9.90 20.65
N ILE A 152 -34.70 -10.97 20.66
CA ILE A 152 -34.63 -11.95 19.57
C ILE A 152 -35.28 -13.25 20.02
N ARG A 153 -35.82 -14.04 19.08
CA ARG A 153 -36.36 -15.39 19.33
C ARG A 153 -35.62 -16.41 18.48
N ALA A 154 -35.26 -17.55 19.06
CA ALA A 154 -34.77 -18.70 18.30
C ALA A 154 -35.93 -19.46 17.64
N ILE A 155 -35.88 -19.61 16.32
CA ILE A 155 -36.94 -20.26 15.53
C ILE A 155 -36.46 -21.52 14.82
N LYS A 156 -35.15 -21.75 14.74
CA LYS A 156 -34.56 -22.96 14.17
C LYS A 156 -33.31 -23.37 14.96
N ALA A 157 -33.12 -24.68 15.14
CA ALA A 157 -31.87 -25.21 15.69
C ALA A 157 -30.72 -25.07 14.68
N GLY A 158 -29.49 -25.07 15.19
CA GLY A 158 -28.27 -24.95 14.43
C GLY A 158 -27.39 -23.78 14.87
N ARG A 159 -26.28 -23.60 14.16
CA ARG A 159 -25.34 -22.49 14.39
C ARG A 159 -25.94 -21.18 13.90
N ALA A 160 -25.70 -20.10 14.63
CA ALA A 160 -26.13 -18.76 14.28
C ALA A 160 -24.98 -17.78 14.50
N GLN A 161 -24.92 -16.76 13.63
CA GLN A 161 -23.99 -15.64 13.69
C GLN A 161 -24.81 -14.36 13.62
N ILE A 162 -24.87 -13.61 14.73
CA ILE A 162 -25.46 -12.28 14.77
C ILE A 162 -24.36 -11.29 14.44
N GLU A 163 -24.61 -10.38 13.52
CA GLU A 163 -23.68 -9.30 13.21
C GLU A 163 -24.27 -7.94 13.57
N ALA A 164 -23.46 -7.12 14.21
CA ALA A 164 -23.72 -5.69 14.36
C ALA A 164 -22.58 -4.94 13.70
N HIS A 165 -22.89 -4.01 12.80
CA HIS A 165 -21.88 -3.17 12.19
C HIS A 165 -22.36 -1.72 12.07
N ALA A 166 -21.38 -0.83 12.09
CA ALA A 166 -21.57 0.60 11.88
C ALA A 166 -20.57 1.07 10.82
N THR A 167 -21.04 1.79 9.80
CA THR A 167 -20.20 2.25 8.69
C THR A 167 -20.43 3.74 8.40
N ALA A 168 -19.35 4.49 8.21
CA ALA A 168 -19.38 5.88 7.78
C ALA A 168 -18.38 6.08 6.65
N SER A 169 -18.86 6.51 5.47
CA SER A 169 -18.02 6.67 4.27
C SER A 169 -17.71 8.13 4.00
N GLU A 170 -16.49 8.38 3.56
CA GLU A 170 -15.98 9.66 3.05
C GLU A 170 -15.09 9.40 1.82
N PRO A 171 -14.73 10.42 1.01
CA PRO A 171 -13.86 10.21 -0.14
C PRO A 171 -12.54 9.53 0.26
N GLY A 172 -12.18 8.42 -0.41
CA GLY A 172 -10.95 7.67 -0.15
C GLY A 172 -10.91 6.88 1.16
N ARG A 173 -11.99 6.88 1.97
CA ARG A 173 -11.99 6.17 3.26
C ARG A 173 -13.39 5.74 3.70
N ARG A 174 -13.46 4.59 4.36
CA ARG A 174 -14.63 4.20 5.14
C ARG A 174 -14.22 3.83 6.54
N HIS A 175 -14.82 4.47 7.53
CA HIS A 175 -14.77 4.06 8.92
C HIS A 175 -15.76 2.92 9.12
N ALA A 176 -15.36 1.86 9.81
CA ALA A 176 -16.28 0.83 10.23
C ALA A 176 -15.92 0.26 11.60
N GLY A 177 -16.94 -0.06 12.37
CA GLY A 177 -16.85 -0.94 13.53
C GLY A 177 -17.78 -2.12 13.31
N LYS A 178 -17.39 -3.29 13.79
CA LYS A 178 -18.15 -4.52 13.63
C LYS A 178 -17.96 -5.38 14.87
N ASP A 179 -19.04 -6.03 15.31
CA ASP A 179 -18.96 -7.08 16.31
C ASP A 179 -19.88 -8.25 15.95
N VAL A 180 -19.51 -9.43 16.41
CA VAL A 180 -20.16 -10.68 16.03
C VAL A 180 -20.45 -11.52 17.25
N VAL A 181 -21.70 -11.97 17.40
CA VAL A 181 -22.10 -12.93 18.44
C VAL A 181 -22.33 -14.30 17.82
N PHE A 182 -21.49 -15.23 18.20
CA PHE A 182 -21.58 -16.63 17.82
C PHE A 182 -22.42 -17.41 18.84
N LEU A 183 -23.33 -18.26 18.37
CA LEU A 183 -24.10 -19.16 19.23
C LEU A 183 -24.54 -20.43 18.49
N THR A 184 -24.84 -21.47 19.25
CA THR A 184 -25.42 -22.73 18.77
C THR A 184 -26.77 -22.93 19.44
N ILE A 185 -27.85 -22.89 18.65
CA ILE A 185 -29.22 -23.15 19.10
C ILE A 185 -29.42 -24.66 19.07
N ALA A 186 -29.70 -25.25 20.23
CA ALA A 186 -29.83 -26.69 20.32
C ALA A 186 -31.21 -27.18 19.85
N GLU A 187 -31.27 -28.45 19.48
CA GLU A 187 -32.52 -29.17 19.21
C GLU A 187 -33.46 -29.15 20.43
N PRO A 188 -34.79 -29.36 20.24
CA PRO A 188 -35.74 -29.42 21.34
C PRO A 188 -35.27 -30.33 22.50
N GLY A 189 -35.29 -29.78 23.72
CA GLY A 189 -34.89 -30.53 24.94
C GLY A 189 -33.39 -30.57 25.22
N ARG A 190 -32.55 -29.91 24.40
CA ARG A 190 -31.11 -29.70 24.64
C ARG A 190 -30.83 -28.23 25.01
N THR A 191 -29.64 -27.97 25.56
CA THR A 191 -29.24 -26.62 25.99
C THR A 191 -28.48 -25.91 24.88
N SER A 192 -28.95 -24.73 24.48
CA SER A 192 -28.22 -23.81 23.58
C SER A 192 -26.99 -23.23 24.29
N ALA A 193 -25.95 -22.86 23.53
CA ALA A 193 -24.71 -22.33 24.08
C ALA A 193 -24.16 -21.18 23.21
N PHE A 194 -23.32 -20.32 23.81
CA PHE A 194 -22.51 -19.36 23.07
C PHE A 194 -21.36 -20.07 22.34
N GLY A 195 -20.91 -19.47 21.24
CA GLY A 195 -19.90 -20.02 20.34
C GLY A 195 -20.48 -20.92 19.25
N GLN A 196 -19.67 -21.14 18.22
CA GLN A 196 -19.89 -22.15 17.20
C GLN A 196 -18.94 -23.31 17.52
N THR A 197 -19.44 -24.36 18.17
CA THR A 197 -18.63 -25.56 18.37
C THR A 197 -18.45 -26.25 17.03
N ALA A 198 -17.38 -25.93 16.31
CA ALA A 198 -16.90 -26.80 15.23
C ALA A 198 -16.43 -28.11 15.88
N THR A 199 -16.87 -29.24 15.35
CA THR A 199 -16.44 -30.56 15.83
C THR A 199 -14.93 -30.64 15.78
N ASN A 200 -14.29 -30.94 16.91
CA ASN A 200 -12.86 -31.23 16.93
C ASN A 200 -12.62 -32.51 16.11
N GLY A 201 -11.75 -32.44 15.10
CA GLY A 201 -11.44 -33.55 14.20
C GLY A 201 -11.69 -33.21 12.73
N ALA A 202 -11.72 -34.24 11.89
CA ALA A 202 -11.97 -34.09 10.46
C ALA A 202 -13.45 -33.74 10.21
N ALA A 203 -13.69 -32.61 9.54
CA ALA A 203 -15.03 -32.26 9.05
C ALA A 203 -15.41 -33.17 7.88
N GLY A 204 -16.71 -33.41 7.67
CA GLY A 204 -17.15 -34.16 6.51
C GLY A 204 -16.93 -33.35 5.23
N SER A 205 -17.14 -34.04 4.11
CA SER A 205 -17.16 -33.41 2.79
C SER A 205 -18.48 -33.70 2.10
N THR A 206 -18.90 -32.76 1.27
CA THR A 206 -20.16 -32.85 0.50
C THR A 206 -19.91 -32.45 -0.94
N ALA A 207 -20.83 -32.83 -1.83
CA ALA A 207 -20.75 -32.46 -3.23
C ALA A 207 -20.95 -30.95 -3.42
N THR A 208 -20.10 -30.33 -4.24
CA THR A 208 -20.20 -28.92 -4.59
C THR A 208 -21.25 -28.70 -5.69
N PRO A 209 -22.03 -27.60 -5.66
CA PRO A 209 -22.87 -27.20 -6.78
C PRO A 209 -22.12 -27.15 -8.13
N THR A 210 -22.81 -27.48 -9.23
CA THR A 210 -22.27 -27.48 -10.61
C THR A 210 -22.09 -26.08 -11.23
N SER A 211 -22.17 -25.02 -10.43
CA SER A 211 -22.00 -23.63 -10.89
C SER A 211 -20.64 -23.39 -11.54
N ALA A 212 -20.57 -22.39 -12.43
CA ALA A 212 -19.32 -21.94 -13.03
C ALA A 212 -18.30 -21.60 -11.94
N ARG A 213 -17.13 -22.25 -12.02
CA ARG A 213 -16.02 -22.05 -11.08
C ARG A 213 -14.98 -21.20 -11.76
N SER A 214 -14.43 -20.25 -11.02
CA SER A 214 -13.27 -19.53 -11.52
C SER A 214 -12.07 -20.48 -11.55
N GLY A 215 -11.48 -20.66 -12.73
CA GLY A 215 -10.18 -21.31 -12.86
C GLY A 215 -9.08 -20.31 -12.54
N LEU A 216 -8.00 -20.77 -11.90
CA LEU A 216 -6.78 -19.98 -11.81
C LEU A 216 -6.07 -19.94 -13.19
N PRO A 217 -5.19 -18.95 -13.44
CA PRO A 217 -4.45 -18.88 -14.70
C PRO A 217 -3.72 -20.19 -15.03
N ALA A 218 -3.77 -20.62 -16.29
CA ALA A 218 -3.17 -21.87 -16.75
C ALA A 218 -1.63 -21.84 -16.75
N GLY A 219 -0.98 -23.00 -16.53
CA GLY A 219 0.49 -23.16 -16.68
C GLY A 219 1.32 -23.24 -15.39
N LEU A 220 0.68 -23.29 -14.23
CA LEU A 220 1.35 -23.21 -12.93
C LEU A 220 1.72 -24.59 -12.37
N ARG A 221 2.99 -24.79 -11.98
CA ARG A 221 3.42 -26.03 -11.28
C ARG A 221 2.93 -26.01 -9.82
N PRO A 222 2.22 -27.06 -9.33
CA PRO A 222 1.79 -27.19 -7.94
C PRO A 222 2.96 -27.20 -6.96
N ALA A 223 2.71 -26.82 -5.70
CA ALA A 223 3.64 -27.06 -4.59
C ALA A 223 3.80 -28.57 -4.34
N SER A 224 4.90 -28.97 -3.69
CA SER A 224 5.11 -30.36 -3.30
C SER A 224 4.23 -30.76 -2.11
N PRO A 225 3.81 -32.05 -2.02
CA PRO A 225 3.09 -32.55 -0.85
C PRO A 225 3.94 -32.40 0.41
N GLU A 226 3.29 -32.38 1.57
CA GLU A 226 3.97 -32.44 2.86
C GLU A 226 4.92 -33.67 2.88
N PRO A 227 6.20 -33.52 3.30
CA PRO A 227 7.14 -34.63 3.34
C PRO A 227 6.55 -35.77 4.17
N ALA A 228 6.49 -36.94 3.55
CA ALA A 228 5.78 -38.06 4.10
C ALA A 228 6.58 -38.74 5.24
N ASP A 229 5.90 -39.21 6.30
CA ASP A 229 6.31 -40.45 6.97
C ASP A 229 6.57 -41.51 5.90
N PRO A 230 7.59 -42.37 6.03
CA PRO A 230 8.06 -43.25 4.96
C PRO A 230 6.89 -44.02 4.36
N VAL A 231 6.44 -43.57 3.18
CA VAL A 231 5.47 -44.28 2.36
C VAL A 231 6.10 -45.64 2.08
N VAL A 232 5.32 -46.71 2.15
CA VAL A 232 5.76 -48.02 1.67
C VAL A 232 5.95 -47.91 0.15
N THR A 233 7.15 -47.52 -0.28
CA THR A 233 7.50 -47.15 -1.67
C THR A 233 7.59 -48.34 -2.62
N THR A 234 6.78 -49.39 -2.44
CA THR A 234 6.81 -50.57 -3.31
C THR A 234 5.43 -51.14 -3.63
N ALA A 235 4.35 -50.43 -3.32
CA ALA A 235 2.99 -50.91 -3.55
C ALA A 235 2.62 -50.77 -5.04
N ALA A 236 1.94 -51.77 -5.61
CA ALA A 236 1.53 -51.76 -7.02
C ALA A 236 0.51 -50.62 -7.25
N CYS A 237 0.70 -49.83 -8.31
CA CYS A 237 -0.29 -48.82 -8.70
C CYS A 237 -1.41 -49.53 -9.48
N ASP A 238 -2.45 -49.97 -8.77
CA ASP A 238 -3.58 -50.69 -9.35
C ASP A 238 -4.92 -49.96 -9.23
N THR A 239 -5.08 -49.06 -8.26
CA THR A 239 -6.37 -48.43 -7.95
C THR A 239 -6.23 -46.92 -7.85
N TRP A 240 -7.22 -46.19 -8.36
CA TRP A 240 -7.17 -44.74 -8.47
C TRP A 240 -8.28 -44.05 -7.67
N VAL A 241 -7.93 -42.93 -7.06
CA VAL A 241 -8.88 -41.95 -6.51
C VAL A 241 -8.75 -40.67 -7.33
N THR A 242 -9.86 -40.22 -7.91
CA THR A 242 -9.97 -38.95 -8.63
C THR A 242 -10.98 -38.04 -7.97
N GLY A 243 -10.75 -36.73 -8.08
CA GLY A 243 -11.72 -35.75 -7.66
C GLY A 243 -11.21 -34.33 -7.76
N ASN A 244 -11.99 -33.43 -7.17
CA ASN A 244 -11.76 -32.00 -7.19
C ASN A 244 -12.14 -31.39 -5.84
N TRP A 245 -11.33 -30.49 -5.29
CA TRP A 245 -11.66 -29.74 -4.08
C TRP A 245 -11.95 -28.28 -4.39
N THR A 246 -13.00 -27.73 -3.77
CA THR A 246 -13.47 -26.36 -3.97
C THR A 246 -13.84 -25.67 -2.67
N TYR A 247 -13.88 -24.34 -2.68
CA TYR A 247 -14.39 -23.54 -1.57
C TYR A 247 -15.25 -22.39 -2.10
N ALA A 248 -16.12 -21.86 -1.26
CA ALA A 248 -16.88 -20.63 -1.54
C ALA A 248 -16.26 -19.47 -0.78
N ASP A 249 -16.07 -18.33 -1.45
CA ASP A 249 -15.56 -17.12 -0.83
C ASP A 249 -16.67 -16.30 -0.15
N GLN A 250 -16.31 -15.16 0.45
CA GLN A 250 -17.24 -14.25 1.13
C GLN A 250 -18.28 -13.60 0.21
N THR A 251 -18.12 -13.70 -1.11
CA THR A 251 -19.10 -13.23 -2.09
C THR A 251 -20.09 -14.33 -2.51
N GLY A 252 -19.91 -15.54 -2.01
CA GLY A 252 -20.65 -16.74 -2.44
C GLY A 252 -20.12 -17.33 -3.74
N THR A 253 -18.97 -16.87 -4.25
CA THR A 253 -18.37 -17.37 -5.49
C THR A 253 -17.57 -18.64 -5.21
N TRP A 254 -17.78 -19.67 -6.04
CA TRP A 254 -17.07 -20.95 -5.94
C TRP A 254 -15.73 -20.93 -6.69
N HIS A 255 -14.69 -21.39 -5.99
CA HIS A 255 -13.31 -21.44 -6.47
C HIS A 255 -12.74 -22.85 -6.33
N ASN A 256 -11.84 -23.20 -7.24
CA ASN A 256 -11.04 -24.40 -7.11
C ASN A 256 -9.94 -24.20 -6.05
N ALA A 257 -9.69 -25.22 -5.23
CA ALA A 257 -8.70 -25.16 -4.16
C ALA A 257 -7.40 -25.85 -4.56
N MET A 258 -6.38 -25.05 -4.85
CA MET A 258 -5.05 -25.50 -5.25
C MET A 258 -4.16 -25.82 -4.04
N ASN A 259 -3.18 -26.70 -4.24
CA ASN A 259 -2.10 -27.01 -3.32
C ASN A 259 -2.50 -27.62 -1.96
N LEU A 260 -3.70 -28.20 -1.87
CA LEU A 260 -4.11 -28.97 -0.71
C LEU A 260 -3.48 -30.36 -0.76
N THR A 261 -2.99 -30.85 0.37
CA THR A 261 -2.60 -32.26 0.48
C THR A 261 -3.86 -33.12 0.50
N VAL A 262 -3.88 -34.15 -0.35
CA VAL A 262 -4.97 -35.12 -0.45
C VAL A 262 -4.39 -36.51 -0.21
N GLU A 263 -4.97 -37.25 0.72
CA GLU A 263 -4.49 -38.56 1.17
C GLU A 263 -5.57 -39.61 0.96
N VAL A 264 -5.15 -40.81 0.54
CA VAL A 264 -5.97 -42.02 0.59
C VAL A 264 -5.60 -42.75 1.87
N VAL A 265 -6.58 -43.03 2.72
CA VAL A 265 -6.37 -43.56 4.08
C VAL A 265 -7.15 -44.85 4.25
N ASN A 266 -6.49 -45.87 4.82
CA ASN A 266 -7.13 -47.12 5.22
C ASN A 266 -8.11 -46.83 6.38
N ALA A 267 -9.37 -47.19 6.21
CA ALA A 267 -10.40 -46.96 7.21
C ALA A 267 -10.24 -47.84 8.46
N ALA A 268 -9.57 -48.99 8.34
CA ALA A 268 -9.44 -49.95 9.44
C ALA A 268 -8.45 -49.48 10.54
N ASP A 269 -7.34 -48.86 10.15
CA ASP A 269 -6.23 -48.49 11.05
C ASP A 269 -5.78 -47.03 10.94
N GLY A 270 -6.35 -46.25 9.99
CA GLY A 270 -5.98 -44.87 9.75
C GLY A 270 -4.65 -44.70 9.01
N GLN A 271 -4.04 -45.77 8.49
CA GLN A 271 -2.78 -45.73 7.77
C GLN A 271 -2.95 -44.96 6.45
N ARG A 272 -2.04 -44.02 6.18
CA ARG A 272 -1.96 -43.38 4.87
C ARG A 272 -1.39 -44.33 3.82
N LEU A 273 -2.15 -44.57 2.76
CA LEU A 273 -1.80 -45.44 1.65
C LEU A 273 -1.08 -44.68 0.54
N ALA A 274 -1.58 -43.48 0.21
CA ALA A 274 -0.99 -42.61 -0.79
C ALA A 274 -1.33 -41.13 -0.50
N ALA A 275 -0.56 -40.22 -1.08
CA ALA A 275 -0.81 -38.79 -0.99
C ALA A 275 -0.45 -38.07 -2.30
N ALA A 276 -1.14 -36.98 -2.58
CA ALA A 276 -0.83 -36.05 -3.66
C ALA A 276 -1.19 -34.62 -3.24
N VAL A 277 -1.00 -33.68 -4.17
CA VAL A 277 -1.41 -32.29 -4.02
C VAL A 277 -2.42 -31.93 -5.09
N SER A 278 -3.47 -31.20 -4.73
CA SER A 278 -4.44 -30.68 -5.70
C SER A 278 -3.77 -29.69 -6.67
N ASN A 279 -4.04 -29.84 -7.97
CA ASN A 279 -3.45 -29.00 -9.01
C ASN A 279 -4.12 -27.61 -9.10
N ALA A 280 -3.76 -26.81 -10.10
CA ALA A 280 -4.32 -25.46 -10.31
C ALA A 280 -5.85 -25.44 -10.50
N ASN A 281 -6.43 -26.55 -10.97
CA ASN A 281 -7.87 -26.71 -11.10
C ASN A 281 -8.50 -27.30 -9.82
N GLY A 282 -7.75 -27.48 -8.74
CA GLY A 282 -8.17 -28.18 -7.53
C GLY A 282 -8.35 -29.69 -7.71
N ALA A 283 -7.96 -30.24 -8.86
CA ALA A 283 -8.13 -31.65 -9.17
C ALA A 283 -6.96 -32.49 -8.62
N TYR A 284 -7.26 -33.71 -8.22
CA TYR A 284 -6.31 -34.72 -7.78
C TYR A 284 -6.58 -36.05 -8.47
N ASN A 285 -5.51 -36.82 -8.68
CA ASN A 285 -5.54 -38.16 -9.23
C ASN A 285 -4.45 -38.99 -8.54
N ILE A 286 -4.85 -39.88 -7.64
CA ILE A 286 -3.95 -40.55 -6.71
C ILE A 286 -4.04 -42.05 -6.95
N CYS A 287 -2.90 -42.69 -7.17
CA CYS A 287 -2.82 -44.14 -7.26
C CYS A 287 -2.40 -44.74 -5.92
N PHE A 288 -2.98 -45.89 -5.57
CA PHE A 288 -2.61 -46.68 -4.40
C PHE A 288 -2.79 -48.18 -4.70
N ASP A 289 -2.29 -49.01 -3.79
CA ASP A 289 -2.34 -50.47 -3.88
C ASP A 289 -3.52 -50.99 -3.05
N ALA A 290 -4.58 -51.42 -3.72
CA ALA A 290 -5.74 -51.99 -3.05
C ALA A 290 -5.51 -53.42 -2.53
N LEU A 291 -4.42 -54.08 -2.95
CA LEU A 291 -4.02 -55.41 -2.49
C LEU A 291 -3.12 -55.39 -1.24
N ALA A 292 -2.72 -54.21 -0.78
CA ALA A 292 -1.91 -54.04 0.44
C ALA A 292 -2.67 -54.34 1.75
N ALA A 293 -3.98 -54.61 1.68
CA ALA A 293 -4.80 -54.97 2.83
C ALA A 293 -4.40 -56.34 3.41
N THR A 294 -4.28 -56.44 4.73
CA THR A 294 -3.93 -57.68 5.43
C THR A 294 -5.05 -58.73 5.48
N ASP A 295 -6.26 -58.41 5.00
CA ASP A 295 -7.41 -59.32 4.96
C ASP A 295 -7.97 -59.47 3.53
N PRO A 296 -7.66 -60.58 2.84
CA PRO A 296 -8.16 -60.84 1.49
C PRO A 296 -9.66 -61.21 1.43
N GLU A 297 -10.35 -61.38 2.57
CA GLU A 297 -11.76 -61.79 2.60
C GLU A 297 -12.77 -60.63 2.58
N ASN A 298 -12.36 -59.40 2.94
CA ASN A 298 -13.26 -58.23 3.11
C ASN A 298 -12.81 -56.95 2.39
N GLY A 299 -11.97 -57.06 1.36
CA GLY A 299 -11.49 -55.91 0.57
C GLY A 299 -10.79 -54.80 1.38
N LEU A 300 -10.33 -53.75 0.72
CA LEU A 300 -9.74 -52.59 1.39
C LEU A 300 -10.79 -51.48 1.52
N ASP A 301 -11.11 -51.09 2.75
CA ASP A 301 -11.95 -49.95 3.04
C ASP A 301 -11.10 -48.67 3.07
N VAL A 302 -11.46 -47.66 2.29
CA VAL A 302 -10.70 -46.40 2.23
C VAL A 302 -11.59 -45.18 2.37
N PHE A 303 -11.00 -44.07 2.83
CA PHE A 303 -11.59 -42.74 2.68
C PHE A 303 -10.53 -41.75 2.19
N VAL A 304 -11.00 -40.64 1.64
CA VAL A 304 -10.14 -39.55 1.18
C VAL A 304 -10.07 -38.49 2.26
N ARG A 305 -8.86 -38.09 2.63
CA ARG A 305 -8.59 -37.03 3.60
C ARG A 305 -7.92 -35.84 2.91
N VAL A 306 -8.47 -34.65 3.07
CA VAL A 306 -7.94 -33.40 2.51
C VAL A 306 -7.45 -32.52 3.65
N LEU A 307 -6.24 -31.99 3.54
CA LEU A 307 -5.60 -31.15 4.55
C LEU A 307 -5.26 -29.78 3.99
N THR A 308 -5.51 -28.72 4.77
CA THR A 308 -4.98 -27.37 4.51
C THR A 308 -3.50 -27.28 4.89
N SER A 309 -2.68 -28.13 4.27
CA SER A 309 -1.23 -28.23 4.51
C SER A 309 -0.53 -28.66 3.22
N ASN A 310 0.70 -28.20 3.03
CA ASN A 310 1.67 -28.73 2.08
C ASN A 310 3.10 -28.48 2.63
N ALA A 311 4.12 -28.67 1.79
CA ALA A 311 5.51 -28.46 2.19
C ALA A 311 5.86 -27.02 2.59
N LEU A 312 5.11 -26.02 2.10
CA LEU A 312 5.44 -24.60 2.22
C LEU A 312 4.51 -23.83 3.16
N TRP A 313 3.23 -24.20 3.26
CA TRP A 313 2.32 -23.55 4.20
C TRP A 313 1.21 -24.46 4.71
N ARG A 314 0.60 -24.05 5.83
CA ARG A 314 -0.58 -24.68 6.41
C ARG A 314 -1.50 -23.66 7.08
N VAL A 315 -2.80 -23.96 7.05
CA VAL A 315 -3.79 -23.36 7.94
C VAL A 315 -4.15 -24.39 9.00
N GLN A 316 -4.05 -24.03 10.27
CA GLN A 316 -4.22 -24.96 11.38
C GLN A 316 -5.12 -24.40 12.48
N ARG A 317 -5.71 -25.32 13.24
CA ARG A 317 -6.41 -25.07 14.50
C ARG A 317 -5.73 -25.89 15.59
N SER A 318 -5.25 -25.22 16.64
CA SER A 318 -4.57 -25.87 17.77
C SER A 318 -3.42 -26.80 17.34
N GLY A 319 -2.59 -26.34 16.40
CA GLY A 319 -1.41 -27.09 15.91
C GLY A 319 -1.70 -28.16 14.85
N THR A 320 -2.97 -28.42 14.51
CA THR A 320 -3.37 -29.44 13.53
C THR A 320 -3.99 -28.78 12.28
N PRO A 321 -3.60 -29.17 11.05
CA PRO A 321 -4.22 -28.66 9.84
C PRO A 321 -5.75 -28.87 9.83
N LEU A 322 -6.49 -27.94 9.22
CA LEU A 322 -7.90 -28.20 8.95
C LEU A 322 -8.00 -29.42 8.05
N THR A 323 -8.83 -30.37 8.47
CA THR A 323 -8.92 -31.69 7.87
C THR A 323 -10.35 -31.96 7.44
N PHE A 324 -10.52 -32.48 6.23
CA PHE A 324 -11.81 -32.86 5.67
C PHE A 324 -11.77 -34.31 5.21
N GLN A 325 -12.85 -35.05 5.40
CA GLN A 325 -12.93 -36.47 5.04
C GLN A 325 -14.15 -36.77 4.16
N SER A 326 -13.99 -37.69 3.21
CA SER A 326 -15.11 -38.30 2.49
C SER A 326 -15.85 -39.31 3.35
N GLU A 327 -16.95 -39.82 2.81
CA GLU A 327 -17.48 -41.12 3.19
C GLU A 327 -16.43 -42.23 2.99
N THR A 328 -16.61 -43.34 3.71
CA THR A 328 -15.82 -44.56 3.53
C THR A 328 -16.34 -45.34 2.32
N PHE A 329 -15.44 -45.69 1.42
CA PHE A 329 -15.66 -46.61 0.31
C PHE A 329 -15.26 -48.01 0.77
N THR A 330 -16.22 -48.91 0.83
CA THR A 330 -15.99 -50.27 1.33
C THR A 330 -15.62 -51.22 0.20
N ASP A 331 -14.83 -52.24 0.52
CA ASP A 331 -14.49 -53.34 -0.40
C ASP A 331 -13.92 -52.87 -1.75
N VAL A 332 -12.98 -51.92 -1.74
CA VAL A 332 -12.48 -51.32 -2.99
C VAL A 332 -11.75 -52.37 -3.83
N ALA A 333 -12.27 -52.63 -5.03
CA ALA A 333 -11.70 -53.62 -5.94
C ALA A 333 -10.39 -53.11 -6.59
N PRO A 334 -9.33 -53.93 -6.64
CA PRO A 334 -8.13 -53.66 -7.44
C PRO A 334 -8.47 -53.34 -8.90
N GLY A 335 -7.82 -52.34 -9.49
CA GLY A 335 -8.09 -51.92 -10.87
C GLY A 335 -9.21 -50.88 -11.00
N SER A 336 -9.89 -50.52 -9.91
CA SER A 336 -11.03 -49.60 -9.94
C SER A 336 -10.61 -48.12 -9.90
N THR A 337 -11.58 -47.23 -10.16
CA THR A 337 -11.43 -45.79 -9.98
C THR A 337 -12.57 -45.28 -9.12
N ILE A 338 -12.23 -44.66 -7.99
CA ILE A 338 -13.16 -43.95 -7.12
C ILE A 338 -13.16 -42.49 -7.55
N ASP A 339 -14.25 -42.05 -8.18
CA ASP A 339 -14.45 -40.65 -8.56
C ASP A 339 -15.36 -39.95 -7.57
N LEU A 340 -14.79 -39.04 -6.76
CA LEU A 340 -15.52 -38.25 -5.77
C LEU A 340 -16.22 -37.05 -6.41
N GLY A 341 -15.99 -36.79 -7.71
CA GLY A 341 -16.40 -35.57 -8.36
C GLY A 341 -15.83 -34.35 -7.64
N SER A 342 -16.64 -33.30 -7.50
CA SER A 342 -16.23 -32.08 -6.82
C SER A 342 -16.77 -32.00 -5.42
N ARG A 343 -15.88 -31.75 -4.47
CA ARG A 343 -16.16 -31.76 -3.05
C ARG A 343 -15.78 -30.45 -2.38
N THR A 344 -16.43 -30.18 -1.26
CA THR A 344 -16.12 -29.09 -0.33
C THR A 344 -16.43 -29.54 1.09
N SER A 345 -16.12 -28.71 2.09
CA SER A 345 -16.52 -28.98 3.47
C SER A 345 -18.03 -28.97 3.61
N ASP A 346 -18.58 -29.94 4.34
CA ASP A 346 -19.98 -29.94 4.75
C ASP A 346 -20.28 -28.89 5.86
N ASP A 347 -19.23 -28.36 6.48
CA ASP A 347 -19.27 -27.29 7.46
C ASP A 347 -18.94 -25.95 6.78
N ALA A 348 -19.97 -25.18 6.46
CA ALA A 348 -19.83 -23.88 5.82
C ALA A 348 -18.99 -22.88 6.63
N THR A 349 -18.84 -23.06 7.95
CA THR A 349 -18.02 -22.17 8.79
C THR A 349 -16.52 -22.32 8.52
N LEU A 350 -16.08 -23.47 7.98
CA LEU A 350 -14.67 -23.74 7.66
C LEU A 350 -14.24 -23.18 6.30
N GLN A 351 -15.16 -22.63 5.52
CA GLN A 351 -14.86 -22.01 4.22
C GLN A 351 -13.87 -20.84 4.35
N ARG A 352 -13.95 -20.08 5.45
CA ARG A 352 -12.98 -19.01 5.78
C ARG A 352 -11.54 -19.54 5.94
N GLY A 353 -11.37 -20.72 6.53
CA GLY A 353 -10.04 -21.36 6.63
C GLY A 353 -9.49 -21.77 5.26
N LEU A 354 -10.34 -22.27 4.37
CA LEU A 354 -9.99 -22.55 2.97
C LEU A 354 -9.65 -21.26 2.20
N HIS A 355 -10.35 -20.17 2.49
CA HIS A 355 -10.06 -18.85 1.94
C HIS A 355 -8.68 -18.35 2.37
N ALA A 356 -8.32 -18.45 3.65
CA ALA A 356 -6.97 -18.10 4.12
C ALA A 356 -5.88 -18.93 3.41
N PHE A 357 -6.12 -20.24 3.24
CA PHE A 357 -5.21 -21.12 2.48
C PHE A 357 -5.08 -20.70 1.01
N ALA A 358 -6.16 -20.23 0.40
CA ALA A 358 -6.14 -19.70 -0.97
C ALA A 358 -5.37 -18.38 -1.10
N ARG A 359 -5.31 -17.56 -0.03
CA ARG A 359 -4.49 -16.34 -0.04
C ARG A 359 -2.99 -16.63 0.05
N ALA A 360 -2.59 -17.62 0.84
CA ALA A 360 -1.21 -18.14 0.80
C ALA A 360 -0.85 -18.67 -0.60
N ASN A 361 -1.77 -19.36 -1.28
CA ASN A 361 -1.58 -19.74 -2.68
C ASN A 361 -1.39 -18.53 -3.60
N GLN A 362 -2.21 -17.50 -3.47
CA GLN A 362 -2.12 -16.31 -4.31
C GLN A 362 -0.77 -15.60 -4.13
N THR A 363 -0.32 -15.46 -2.88
CA THR A 363 1.01 -14.96 -2.54
C THR A 363 2.11 -15.79 -3.22
N TRP A 364 2.10 -17.12 -3.03
CA TRP A 364 3.08 -18.02 -3.64
C TRP A 364 3.13 -17.91 -5.17
N LEU A 365 1.98 -17.74 -5.82
CA LEU A 365 1.89 -17.64 -7.27
C LEU A 365 2.37 -16.29 -7.81
N PHE A 366 2.29 -15.24 -6.99
CA PHE A 366 2.72 -13.89 -7.34
C PHE A 366 4.24 -13.73 -7.28
N LEU A 367 4.89 -14.38 -6.31
CA LEU A 367 6.33 -14.23 -6.10
C LEU A 367 7.18 -14.84 -7.25
N PRO A 368 8.27 -14.18 -7.66
CA PRO A 368 9.30 -14.75 -8.53
C PRO A 368 9.81 -16.07 -7.96
N ARG A 369 9.73 -17.14 -8.76
CA ARG A 369 10.03 -18.49 -8.26
C ARG A 369 11.53 -18.72 -8.10
N PRO A 370 12.04 -18.98 -6.89
CA PRO A 370 13.43 -19.36 -6.72
C PRO A 370 13.64 -20.81 -7.16
N THR A 371 14.90 -21.16 -7.44
CA THR A 371 15.28 -22.49 -7.95
C THR A 371 15.21 -23.58 -6.89
N ASN A 372 15.28 -23.22 -5.60
CA ASN A 372 15.19 -24.11 -4.45
C ASN A 372 13.72 -24.44 -4.05
N SER A 373 12.73 -23.83 -4.70
CA SER A 373 11.29 -23.98 -4.39
C SER A 373 10.87 -23.52 -2.98
N CYS A 374 11.66 -22.68 -2.29
CA CYS A 374 11.27 -21.99 -1.06
C CYS A 374 10.63 -20.63 -1.38
N PHE A 375 10.24 -19.84 -0.37
CA PHE A 375 9.74 -18.48 -0.60
C PHE A 375 10.84 -17.52 -1.08
N ASP A 376 12.10 -17.81 -0.75
CA ASP A 376 13.27 -17.08 -1.22
C ASP A 376 14.43 -18.02 -1.63
N GLN A 377 15.45 -17.46 -2.29
CA GLN A 377 16.56 -18.23 -2.88
C GLN A 377 17.69 -18.57 -1.88
N ASN A 378 17.76 -17.88 -0.74
CA ASN A 378 18.80 -18.04 0.27
C ASN A 378 18.54 -19.24 1.20
N ASP A 379 17.29 -19.68 1.25
CA ASP A 379 16.89 -20.83 2.04
C ASP A 379 17.49 -22.16 1.54
N THR A 380 18.13 -22.88 2.46
CA THR A 380 18.57 -24.28 2.22
C THR A 380 17.52 -25.31 2.65
N THR A 381 16.58 -24.91 3.50
CA THR A 381 15.42 -25.68 3.93
C THR A 381 14.27 -24.71 4.07
N CYS A 382 13.20 -24.89 3.31
CA CYS A 382 12.12 -23.93 3.28
C CYS A 382 11.44 -23.80 4.65
N ARG A 383 11.30 -22.57 5.14
CA ARG A 383 10.41 -22.30 6.28
C ARG A 383 8.96 -22.57 5.87
N ARG A 384 8.21 -23.27 6.74
CA ARG A 384 6.78 -23.50 6.52
C ARG A 384 5.95 -22.40 7.17
N LEU A 385 5.29 -21.58 6.34
CA LEU A 385 4.32 -20.58 6.79
C LEU A 385 3.15 -21.26 7.53
N THR A 386 2.90 -20.84 8.77
CA THR A 386 1.82 -21.39 9.59
C THR A 386 0.78 -20.30 9.89
N ILE A 387 -0.47 -20.55 9.50
CA ILE A 387 -1.61 -19.67 9.75
C ILE A 387 -2.53 -20.34 10.79
N ASN A 388 -2.61 -19.75 11.99
CA ASN A 388 -3.52 -20.15 13.05
C ASN A 388 -4.87 -19.48 12.86
N TRP A 389 -5.89 -20.29 12.61
CA TRP A 389 -7.25 -19.80 12.46
C TRP A 389 -8.29 -20.83 12.89
N ALA A 390 -9.41 -20.34 13.43
CA ALA A 390 -10.57 -21.13 13.77
C ALA A 390 -11.85 -20.31 13.55
N PRO A 391 -13.00 -20.95 13.25
CA PRO A 391 -14.28 -20.25 13.07
C PRO A 391 -14.76 -19.54 14.35
N ASP A 392 -14.22 -19.95 15.51
CA ASP A 392 -14.44 -19.37 16.83
C ASP A 392 -13.18 -18.67 17.38
N SER A 393 -12.22 -18.31 16.53
CA SER A 393 -11.00 -17.62 16.94
C SER A 393 -11.34 -16.29 17.61
N THR A 394 -10.89 -16.16 18.85
CA THR A 394 -10.87 -14.89 19.57
C THR A 394 -9.51 -14.21 19.49
N SER A 395 -8.54 -14.76 18.74
CA SER A 395 -7.25 -14.10 18.55
C SER A 395 -7.41 -12.82 17.74
N GLY A 396 -6.57 -11.80 17.98
CA GLY A 396 -6.41 -10.69 17.03
C GLY A 396 -5.74 -11.15 15.73
N ASN A 397 -5.62 -10.21 14.78
CA ASN A 397 -4.81 -10.38 13.58
C ASN A 397 -3.41 -9.88 13.88
N TYR A 398 -2.40 -10.73 13.74
CA TYR A 398 -0.99 -10.36 13.91
C TYR A 398 -0.07 -11.49 13.45
N TYR A 399 1.19 -11.14 13.18
CA TYR A 399 2.29 -12.09 13.04
C TYR A 399 3.09 -12.23 14.35
N SER A 400 3.33 -13.48 14.78
CA SER A 400 4.06 -13.80 16.00
C SER A 400 5.53 -14.13 15.70
N LEU A 401 6.43 -13.14 15.83
CA LEU A 401 7.89 -13.35 15.71
C LEU A 401 8.46 -14.40 16.69
N ALA A 402 7.80 -14.65 17.82
CA ALA A 402 8.27 -15.64 18.79
C ALA A 402 8.01 -17.10 18.35
N ASN A 403 7.00 -17.31 17.50
CA ASN A 403 6.54 -18.65 17.09
C ASN A 403 6.62 -18.86 15.58
N ASN A 404 6.87 -17.79 14.82
CA ASN A 404 6.85 -17.72 13.36
C ASN A 404 5.47 -18.13 12.79
N GLU A 405 4.40 -17.63 13.40
CA GLU A 405 3.01 -17.97 13.07
C GLU A 405 2.17 -16.72 12.83
N VAL A 406 1.34 -16.77 11.78
CA VAL A 406 0.26 -15.80 11.55
C VAL A 406 -0.93 -16.19 12.41
N HIS A 407 -1.53 -15.23 13.10
CA HIS A 407 -2.76 -15.41 13.87
C HIS A 407 -3.87 -14.58 13.24
N LEU A 408 -5.04 -15.19 13.06
CA LEU A 408 -6.20 -14.53 12.47
C LEU A 408 -7.41 -14.63 13.39
N ASN A 409 -8.15 -13.54 13.47
CA ASN A 409 -9.47 -13.52 14.09
C ASN A 409 -10.47 -14.33 13.23
N ALA A 410 -11.66 -14.62 13.77
CA ALA A 410 -12.62 -15.51 13.11
C ALA A 410 -13.09 -15.03 11.74
N ASP A 411 -13.17 -13.71 11.49
CA ASP A 411 -13.69 -13.13 10.25
C ASP A 411 -12.62 -12.55 9.32
N ALA A 412 -11.35 -12.50 9.74
CA ALA A 412 -10.24 -11.97 8.97
C ALA A 412 -10.06 -12.60 7.60
N PRO A 413 -10.28 -13.91 7.42
CA PRO A 413 -10.22 -14.48 6.08
C PRO A 413 -11.21 -13.84 5.10
N ASN A 414 -12.28 -13.16 5.52
CA ASN A 414 -13.16 -12.42 4.62
C ASN A 414 -12.50 -11.16 4.03
N SER A 415 -11.35 -10.72 4.55
CA SER A 415 -10.50 -9.70 3.96
C SER A 415 -9.23 -10.34 3.37
N PRO A 416 -9.15 -10.50 2.04
CA PRO A 416 -7.92 -10.92 1.36
C PRO A 416 -6.70 -10.07 1.75
N THR A 417 -6.89 -8.75 1.87
CA THR A 417 -5.83 -7.80 2.23
C THR A 417 -5.24 -8.13 3.59
N THR A 418 -6.08 -8.33 4.62
CA THR A 418 -5.62 -8.63 5.98
C THR A 418 -4.85 -9.95 6.03
N VAL A 419 -5.33 -11.01 5.37
CA VAL A 419 -4.60 -12.29 5.36
C VAL A 419 -3.22 -12.13 4.71
N ILE A 420 -3.15 -11.44 3.57
CA ILE A 420 -1.89 -11.26 2.84
C ILE A 420 -0.95 -10.29 3.56
N HIS A 421 -1.48 -9.29 4.29
CA HIS A 421 -0.71 -8.40 5.16
C HIS A 421 0.07 -9.20 6.21
N GLU A 422 -0.60 -10.08 6.97
CA GLU A 422 0.09 -10.91 7.97
C GLU A 422 1.08 -11.90 7.34
N ILE A 423 0.77 -12.40 6.14
CA ILE A 423 1.72 -13.21 5.36
C ILE A 423 2.93 -12.36 4.93
N GLY A 424 2.74 -11.07 4.63
CA GLY A 424 3.81 -10.12 4.31
C GLY A 424 4.82 -9.97 5.44
N HIS A 425 4.33 -9.91 6.69
CA HIS A 425 5.18 -9.95 7.89
C HIS A 425 5.96 -11.27 7.99
N ALA A 426 5.29 -12.41 7.79
CA ALA A 426 5.95 -13.71 7.81
C ALA A 426 7.02 -13.87 6.72
N LEU A 427 6.78 -13.33 5.53
CA LEU A 427 7.75 -13.31 4.43
C LEU A 427 8.96 -12.43 4.75
N MET A 428 8.74 -11.25 5.34
CA MET A 428 9.85 -10.39 5.75
C MET A 428 10.75 -11.07 6.78
N ASP A 429 10.16 -11.72 7.79
CA ASP A 429 10.91 -12.47 8.80
C ASP A 429 11.74 -13.61 8.20
N ASP A 430 11.14 -14.36 7.27
CA ASP A 430 11.81 -15.44 6.55
C ASP A 430 12.96 -14.93 5.67
N ILE A 431 12.68 -13.97 4.79
CA ILE A 431 13.66 -13.41 3.85
C ILE A 431 14.81 -12.71 4.58
N TYR A 432 14.54 -12.07 5.73
CA TYR A 432 15.56 -11.46 6.56
C TYR A 432 16.27 -12.45 7.48
N ASN A 433 16.00 -13.75 7.35
CA ASN A 433 16.62 -14.81 8.13
C ASN A 433 16.52 -14.54 9.65
N ASP A 434 15.30 -14.26 10.12
CA ASP A 434 14.98 -13.89 11.52
C ASP A 434 15.61 -12.56 11.98
N ALA A 435 16.19 -11.77 11.09
CA ALA A 435 16.67 -10.42 11.37
C ALA A 435 15.58 -9.36 11.14
N TYR A 436 14.37 -9.64 11.64
CA TYR A 436 13.21 -8.75 11.50
C TYR A 436 13.51 -7.36 12.09
N PRO A 437 13.14 -6.25 11.42
CA PRO A 437 13.45 -4.90 11.90
C PRO A 437 12.89 -4.61 13.28
N ALA A 438 13.56 -3.76 14.05
CA ALA A 438 13.00 -3.31 15.32
C ALA A 438 11.90 -2.25 15.10
N PHE A 439 10.70 -2.47 15.64
CA PHE A 439 9.54 -1.59 15.49
C PHE A 439 9.05 -1.02 16.85
N PRO A 440 9.84 -0.18 17.54
CA PRO A 440 9.37 0.44 18.77
C PRO A 440 8.14 1.32 18.51
N ASN A 441 7.23 1.40 19.49
CA ASN A 441 6.01 2.24 19.44
C ASN A 441 5.07 1.94 18.25
N CYS A 442 5.01 0.68 17.82
CA CYS A 442 4.13 0.26 16.71
C CYS A 442 2.68 -0.01 17.14
N SER A 443 2.39 0.03 18.45
CA SER A 443 1.05 -0.24 18.99
C SER A 443 0.55 0.92 19.85
N PRO A 444 -0.70 1.38 19.66
CA PRO A 444 -1.65 0.95 18.61
C PRO A 444 -1.18 1.38 17.21
N HIS A 445 -1.59 0.61 16.21
CA HIS A 445 -1.13 0.69 14.83
C HIS A 445 -1.99 1.65 13.99
N TYR A 446 -1.35 2.44 13.11
CA TYR A 446 -2.00 3.54 12.39
C TYR A 446 -1.42 3.78 10.99
N VAL A 447 -2.17 3.40 9.96
CA VAL A 447 -1.79 3.61 8.54
C VAL A 447 -1.37 5.04 8.20
N GLN A 448 -2.00 6.01 8.85
CA GLN A 448 -1.91 7.42 8.47
C GLN A 448 -1.03 8.26 9.40
N ARG A 449 -0.48 7.68 10.48
CA ARG A 449 0.18 8.43 11.55
C ARG A 449 1.65 8.09 11.68
N THR A 450 2.40 9.06 12.18
CA THR A 450 3.81 8.86 12.49
C THR A 450 3.98 7.84 13.63
N SER A 451 4.74 6.79 13.36
CA SER A 451 5.20 5.77 14.31
C SER A 451 6.74 5.85 14.44
N SER A 452 7.43 4.71 14.53
CA SER A 452 8.88 4.66 14.31
C SER A 452 9.20 4.32 12.86
N THR A 453 10.37 4.71 12.36
CA THR A 453 10.81 4.37 10.99
C THR A 453 10.94 2.87 10.75
N GLY A 454 11.18 2.07 11.80
CA GLY A 454 11.17 0.62 11.71
C GLY A 454 9.77 0.05 11.59
N CYS A 455 8.84 0.51 12.44
CA CYS A 455 7.41 0.15 12.33
C CYS A 455 6.84 0.55 10.97
N ALA A 456 7.03 1.81 10.55
CA ALA A 456 6.57 2.29 9.26
C ALA A 456 7.13 1.49 8.07
N TRP A 457 8.34 0.94 8.19
CA TRP A 457 8.93 0.08 7.17
C TRP A 457 8.30 -1.31 7.15
N THR A 458 8.25 -2.00 8.29
CA THR A 458 7.70 -3.35 8.39
C THR A 458 6.23 -3.39 7.98
N GLU A 459 5.50 -2.35 8.37
CA GLU A 459 4.06 -2.25 8.17
C GLU A 459 3.75 -1.67 6.81
N GLY A 460 4.49 -0.65 6.35
CA GLY A 460 4.37 -0.15 4.98
C GLY A 460 4.64 -1.22 3.93
N TRP A 461 5.57 -2.15 4.22
CA TRP A 461 5.77 -3.36 3.42
C TRP A 461 4.54 -4.27 3.42
N ALA A 462 4.01 -4.59 4.59
CA ALA A 462 2.83 -5.45 4.76
C ALA A 462 1.53 -4.81 4.23
N GLU A 463 1.49 -3.50 4.06
CA GLU A 463 0.43 -2.73 3.40
C GLU A 463 0.58 -2.73 1.86
N TRP A 464 1.78 -2.47 1.36
CA TRP A 464 2.07 -2.49 -0.08
C TRP A 464 1.89 -3.89 -0.69
N PHE A 465 2.37 -4.92 0.00
CA PHE A 465 2.39 -6.27 -0.54
C PHE A 465 1.00 -6.81 -0.96
N PRO A 466 -0.06 -6.75 -0.13
CA PRO A 466 -1.40 -7.10 -0.57
C PRO A 466 -1.92 -6.16 -1.66
N ALA A 467 -1.59 -4.87 -1.63
CA ALA A 467 -2.02 -3.94 -2.67
C ALA A 467 -1.51 -4.35 -4.05
N THR A 468 -0.25 -4.78 -4.15
CA THR A 468 0.34 -5.28 -5.40
C THR A 468 -0.16 -6.67 -5.77
N VAL A 469 -0.24 -7.62 -4.82
CA VAL A 469 -0.70 -9.00 -5.07
C VAL A 469 -2.16 -9.04 -5.55
N LEU A 470 -2.99 -8.14 -5.02
CA LEU A 470 -4.42 -8.04 -5.34
C LEU A 470 -4.71 -7.03 -6.45
N ASN A 471 -3.75 -6.19 -6.82
CA ASN A 471 -3.94 -5.03 -7.70
C ASN A 471 -5.10 -4.15 -7.20
N ASP A 472 -5.04 -3.77 -5.92
CA ASP A 472 -6.05 -3.00 -5.20
C ASP A 472 -5.34 -1.99 -4.27
N PRO A 473 -5.33 -0.68 -4.59
CA PRO A 473 -4.59 0.33 -3.81
C PRO A 473 -5.24 0.69 -2.47
N PHE A 474 -6.27 -0.06 -2.08
CA PHE A 474 -6.98 0.15 -0.83
C PHE A 474 -6.58 -0.90 0.20
N TYR A 475 -6.23 -0.44 1.41
CA TYR A 475 -6.26 -1.33 2.55
C TYR A 475 -7.71 -1.60 2.97
N ARG A 476 -8.08 -2.88 3.17
CA ARG A 476 -9.44 -3.30 3.50
C ARG A 476 -9.44 -4.13 4.78
N TRP A 477 -10.24 -3.72 5.76
CA TRP A 477 -10.39 -4.45 7.02
C TRP A 477 -11.59 -5.41 6.98
N PRO A 478 -11.60 -6.48 7.81
CA PRO A 478 -12.73 -7.41 7.93
C PRO A 478 -14.03 -6.74 8.41
N SER A 479 -13.91 -5.61 9.11
CA SER A 479 -15.04 -4.77 9.53
C SER A 479 -15.79 -4.13 8.35
N GLY A 480 -15.23 -4.18 7.14
CA GLY A 480 -15.73 -3.49 5.96
C GLY A 480 -15.21 -2.05 5.81
N ALA A 481 -14.36 -1.59 6.74
CA ALA A 481 -13.60 -0.35 6.59
C ALA A 481 -12.62 -0.47 5.42
N PHE A 482 -12.28 0.66 4.81
CA PHE A 482 -11.19 0.72 3.84
C PHE A 482 -10.48 2.07 3.88
N LEU A 483 -9.26 2.10 3.37
CA LEU A 483 -8.43 3.29 3.26
C LEU A 483 -7.67 3.27 1.93
N ASP A 484 -7.76 4.36 1.18
CA ASP A 484 -6.97 4.61 -0.03
C ASP A 484 -5.52 4.94 0.35
N LEU A 485 -4.57 4.16 -0.15
CA LEU A 485 -3.14 4.38 0.08
C LEU A 485 -2.54 5.32 -0.99
N GLU A 486 -2.95 5.15 -2.24
CA GLU A 486 -2.36 5.73 -3.46
C GLU A 486 -2.70 7.22 -3.65
N ASN A 487 -3.96 7.64 -3.44
CA ASN A 487 -4.38 9.02 -3.75
C ASN A 487 -4.01 10.06 -2.68
N THR A 488 -2.99 9.79 -1.88
CA THR A 488 -2.61 10.62 -0.72
C THR A 488 -1.33 11.40 -1.01
N THR A 489 -1.29 12.68 -0.61
CA THR A 489 -0.14 13.55 -0.87
C THR A 489 -0.03 14.67 0.18
N TRP A 490 0.74 15.71 -0.13
CA TRP A 490 0.97 16.87 0.72
C TRP A 490 -0.36 17.55 1.08
N GLY A 491 -0.63 17.64 2.39
CA GLY A 491 -1.83 18.29 2.91
C GLY A 491 -3.10 17.44 2.87
N THR A 492 -3.01 16.15 2.52
CA THR A 492 -4.13 15.21 2.68
C THR A 492 -4.60 15.20 4.14
N SER A 493 -5.88 15.49 4.36
CA SER A 493 -6.42 15.59 5.71
C SER A 493 -6.34 14.25 6.45
N GLY A 494 -5.91 14.30 7.71
CA GLY A 494 -5.82 13.10 8.57
C GLY A 494 -4.55 12.27 8.37
N TRP A 495 -3.66 12.66 7.46
CA TRP A 495 -2.39 12.00 7.20
C TRP A 495 -1.21 12.84 7.69
N ASP A 496 -0.29 12.18 8.40
CA ASP A 496 1.03 12.74 8.68
C ASP A 496 1.93 12.56 7.43
N ASN A 497 3.10 13.20 7.41
CA ASN A 497 4.07 13.13 6.30
C ASN A 497 5.35 12.38 6.71
N GLY A 498 6.08 11.88 5.72
CA GLY A 498 7.41 11.29 5.91
C GLY A 498 7.42 9.76 5.98
N ASP A 499 8.62 9.20 6.02
CA ASP A 499 8.93 7.76 5.98
C ASP A 499 8.72 7.04 7.31
N ALA A 500 8.33 7.76 8.36
CA ALA A 500 7.88 7.20 9.63
C ALA A 500 6.36 6.97 9.67
N VAL A 501 5.67 7.03 8.52
CA VAL A 501 4.23 6.74 8.38
C VAL A 501 4.06 5.55 7.44
N GLU A 502 3.53 4.43 7.94
CA GLU A 502 3.45 3.16 7.20
C GLU A 502 2.72 3.28 5.86
N GLY A 503 1.58 4.00 5.83
CA GLY A 503 0.83 4.19 4.59
C GLY A 503 1.53 5.10 3.58
N ARG A 504 2.47 5.96 4.00
CA ARG A 504 3.31 6.74 3.08
C ARG A 504 4.41 5.89 2.46
N VAL A 505 4.96 4.97 3.24
CA VAL A 505 5.89 3.95 2.74
C VAL A 505 5.17 3.04 1.74
N ALA A 506 3.97 2.56 2.10
CA ALA A 506 3.16 1.72 1.23
C ALA A 506 2.81 2.44 -0.09
N ALA A 507 2.29 3.66 -0.01
CA ALA A 507 1.95 4.48 -1.18
C ALA A 507 3.17 4.72 -2.08
N ALA A 508 4.33 5.06 -1.51
CA ALA A 508 5.55 5.26 -2.29
C ALA A 508 5.97 3.99 -3.04
N MET A 509 5.78 2.81 -2.44
CA MET A 509 6.06 1.53 -3.10
C MET A 509 5.01 1.16 -4.15
N ILE A 510 3.73 1.52 -3.93
CA ILE A 510 2.65 1.36 -4.93
C ILE A 510 3.03 2.17 -6.16
N ASP A 511 3.22 3.49 -6.00
CA ASP A 511 3.60 4.45 -7.05
C ASP A 511 4.82 3.95 -7.85
N ILE A 512 5.87 3.42 -7.18
CA ILE A 512 7.05 2.87 -7.88
C ILE A 512 6.70 1.66 -8.76
N THR A 513 5.79 0.80 -8.31
CA THR A 513 5.55 -0.51 -8.92
C THR A 513 4.48 -0.56 -9.95
N ASP A 514 3.44 0.25 -9.81
CA ASP A 514 2.36 0.24 -10.77
C ASP A 514 2.79 1.01 -12.04
N SER A 515 1.86 1.15 -12.98
CA SER A 515 2.11 1.89 -14.23
C SER A 515 1.14 3.05 -14.42
N THR A 516 0.30 3.30 -13.42
CA THR A 516 -0.68 4.37 -13.44
C THR A 516 0.01 5.54 -12.75
N ASN A 517 0.20 6.64 -13.47
CA ASN A 517 0.86 7.79 -12.86
C ASN A 517 -0.19 8.76 -12.32
N GLU A 518 -0.29 8.92 -11.01
CA GLU A 518 -1.22 9.83 -10.35
C GLU A 518 -0.58 11.17 -9.96
N GLY A 519 -1.46 12.14 -9.65
CA GLY A 519 -1.00 13.38 -9.03
C GLY A 519 -0.04 14.22 -9.87
N SER A 520 0.82 14.97 -9.17
CA SER A 520 1.70 15.97 -9.78
C SER A 520 3.12 15.47 -9.98
N TRP A 521 3.58 14.59 -9.09
CA TRP A 521 4.98 14.16 -9.01
C TRP A 521 5.20 12.68 -9.31
N ASP A 522 4.16 11.86 -9.15
CA ASP A 522 4.23 10.49 -9.61
C ASP A 522 4.10 10.42 -11.14
N ARG A 523 5.15 9.84 -11.71
CA ARG A 523 5.52 9.82 -13.15
C ARG A 523 6.38 8.60 -13.48
N TYR A 524 6.53 7.67 -12.54
CA TYR A 524 7.50 6.59 -12.64
C TYR A 524 6.85 5.27 -12.25
N GLY A 525 6.99 4.26 -13.09
CA GLY A 525 6.55 2.91 -12.81
C GLY A 525 7.54 1.90 -13.37
N GLU A 526 7.92 0.89 -12.59
CA GLU A 526 8.92 -0.11 -12.98
C GLU A 526 8.50 -1.57 -12.77
N GLY A 527 7.31 -1.81 -12.23
CA GLY A 527 6.86 -3.17 -11.89
C GLY A 527 7.43 -3.68 -10.57
N PHE A 528 7.03 -4.91 -10.22
CA PHE A 528 7.35 -5.55 -8.94
C PHE A 528 8.83 -5.96 -8.79
N ASP A 529 9.48 -6.39 -9.88
CA ASP A 529 10.74 -7.15 -9.83
C ASP A 529 11.90 -6.40 -9.18
N ASN A 530 12.04 -5.08 -9.41
CA ASN A 530 13.15 -4.29 -8.90
C ASN A 530 13.04 -4.02 -7.38
N LEU A 531 11.83 -3.75 -6.88
CA LEU A 531 11.59 -3.66 -5.43
C LEU A 531 11.81 -5.02 -4.76
N TRP A 532 11.28 -6.10 -5.35
CA TRP A 532 11.49 -7.45 -4.84
C TRP A 532 12.96 -7.87 -4.81
N HIS A 533 13.73 -7.50 -5.84
CA HIS A 533 15.17 -7.72 -5.88
C HIS A 533 15.86 -7.05 -4.69
N THR A 534 15.64 -5.75 -4.51
CA THR A 534 16.24 -5.00 -3.39
C THR A 534 15.85 -5.63 -2.05
N PHE A 535 14.57 -5.98 -1.90
CA PHE A 535 14.04 -6.57 -0.67
C PHE A 535 14.69 -7.90 -0.31
N THR A 536 14.92 -8.77 -1.29
CA THR A 536 15.47 -10.12 -1.08
C THR A 536 17.00 -10.15 -0.96
N HIS A 537 17.70 -9.11 -1.42
CA HIS A 537 19.17 -9.04 -1.39
C HIS A 537 19.71 -8.30 -0.16
N HIS A 538 18.87 -7.52 0.53
CA HIS A 538 19.29 -6.69 1.66
C HIS A 538 18.33 -6.76 2.83
N VAL A 539 18.90 -6.76 4.04
CA VAL A 539 18.14 -6.57 5.29
C VAL A 539 18.11 -5.08 5.60
N SER A 540 16.94 -4.47 5.53
CA SER A 540 16.74 -3.03 5.79
C SER A 540 15.95 -2.84 7.09
N ASN A 541 16.44 -2.03 8.02
CA ASN A 541 15.73 -1.74 9.27
C ASN A 541 14.74 -0.58 9.13
N THR A 542 14.87 0.22 8.08
CA THR A 542 14.00 1.36 7.78
C THR A 542 13.82 1.51 6.27
N PHE A 543 12.79 2.25 5.85
CA PHE A 543 12.60 2.56 4.43
C PHE A 543 13.75 3.39 3.85
N SER A 544 14.38 4.26 4.65
CA SER A 544 15.56 5.02 4.23
C SER A 544 16.78 4.11 3.92
N GLU A 545 16.97 3.04 4.70
CA GLU A 545 18.00 2.03 4.43
C GLU A 545 17.67 1.23 3.17
N PHE A 546 16.41 0.81 3.01
CA PHE A 546 15.93 0.15 1.79
C PHE A 546 16.20 1.00 0.54
N TRP A 547 15.92 2.31 0.62
CA TRP A 547 16.19 3.25 -0.48
C TRP A 547 17.69 3.38 -0.81
N ALA A 548 18.55 3.34 0.20
CA ALA A 548 20.00 3.30 0.00
C ALA A 548 20.47 1.98 -0.64
N HIS A 549 19.91 0.85 -0.23
CA HIS A 549 20.18 -0.46 -0.85
C HIS A 549 19.74 -0.51 -2.31
N ARG A 550 18.55 0.04 -2.60
CA ARG A 550 18.05 0.19 -3.98
C ARG A 550 19.02 0.97 -4.87
N THR A 551 19.63 2.02 -4.33
CA THR A 551 20.68 2.79 -5.02
C THR A 551 21.91 1.93 -5.28
N ALA A 552 22.31 1.10 -4.31
CA ALA A 552 23.46 0.21 -4.42
C ALA A 552 23.25 -0.90 -5.46
N ASP A 553 22.01 -1.36 -5.64
CA ASP A 553 21.61 -2.31 -6.68
C ASP A 553 21.53 -1.67 -8.09
N GLY A 554 21.66 -0.35 -8.18
CA GLY A 554 21.69 0.39 -9.44
C GLY A 554 20.31 0.69 -10.03
N PHE A 555 19.24 0.57 -9.24
CA PHE A 555 17.89 0.95 -9.66
C PHE A 555 17.69 2.47 -9.61
N ASP A 556 16.67 2.96 -10.33
CA ASP A 556 16.41 4.39 -10.42
C ASP A 556 15.98 4.93 -9.05
N VAL A 557 16.70 5.93 -8.57
CA VAL A 557 16.44 6.75 -7.38
C VAL A 557 16.55 8.25 -7.69
N SER A 558 16.50 8.58 -8.99
CA SER A 558 16.70 9.93 -9.52
C SER A 558 15.44 10.78 -9.39
N PRO A 559 15.57 12.13 -9.36
CA PRO A 559 14.42 13.03 -9.39
C PRO A 559 13.56 12.97 -10.67
N THR A 560 14.09 12.38 -11.75
CA THR A 560 13.34 12.12 -12.99
C THR A 560 12.62 10.78 -12.97
N GLY A 561 12.90 9.92 -11.99
CA GLY A 561 12.30 8.60 -11.82
C GLY A 561 11.68 8.45 -10.43
N ALA A 562 12.00 7.35 -9.75
CA ALA A 562 11.30 6.89 -8.53
C ALA A 562 11.32 7.88 -7.35
N LEU A 563 12.23 8.84 -7.28
CA LEU A 563 12.21 9.83 -6.18
C LEU A 563 10.97 10.75 -6.25
N GLY A 564 10.39 10.94 -7.45
CA GLY A 564 9.13 11.66 -7.62
C GLY A 564 7.93 10.96 -6.97
N ALA A 565 7.88 9.63 -7.06
CA ALA A 565 6.88 8.78 -6.41
C ALA A 565 6.96 8.89 -4.88
N LEU A 566 8.17 8.78 -4.30
CA LEU A 566 8.37 9.04 -2.86
C LEU A 566 7.85 10.42 -2.46
N TYR A 567 8.19 11.46 -3.24
CA TYR A 567 7.74 12.82 -2.93
C TYR A 567 6.22 13.00 -3.10
N GLN A 568 5.59 12.34 -4.07
CA GLN A 568 4.14 12.30 -4.22
C GLN A 568 3.50 11.77 -2.94
N SER A 569 4.05 10.70 -2.40
CA SER A 569 3.70 10.06 -1.13
C SER A 569 4.25 10.76 0.12
N THR A 570 4.72 12.01 0.01
CA THR A 570 5.22 12.87 1.11
C THR A 570 6.49 12.40 1.82
N ILE A 571 7.27 11.53 1.18
CA ILE A 571 8.61 11.14 1.60
C ILE A 571 9.63 11.99 0.83
N ASP A 572 10.28 12.93 1.51
CA ASP A 572 11.25 13.84 0.88
C ASP A 572 12.70 13.45 1.22
N TYR A 573 13.35 12.71 0.33
CA TYR A 573 14.79 12.44 0.37
C TYR A 573 15.60 13.42 -0.48
N GLY A 574 15.22 14.70 -0.46
CA GLY A 574 15.89 15.76 -1.21
C GLY A 574 15.46 15.81 -2.67
N PHE A 575 14.16 15.60 -2.90
CA PHE A 575 13.56 15.68 -4.23
C PHE A 575 13.71 17.08 -4.81
N GLN A 576 14.17 17.14 -6.06
CA GLN A 576 14.26 18.38 -6.82
C GLN A 576 13.56 18.19 -8.13
N ASN A 577 12.36 18.76 -8.23
CA ASN A 577 11.51 18.59 -9.39
C ASN A 577 12.24 19.13 -10.64
N PRO A 578 12.57 18.29 -11.63
CA PRO A 578 13.43 18.68 -12.73
C PRO A 578 12.69 19.66 -13.66
N LEU A 579 13.32 20.76 -14.05
CA LEU A 579 12.75 21.70 -15.03
C LEU A 579 13.35 21.44 -16.42
N GLY A 580 12.48 21.10 -17.37
CA GLY A 580 12.83 21.02 -18.78
C GLY A 580 12.83 22.39 -19.45
N ASN A 581 13.64 22.56 -20.49
CA ASN A 581 13.68 23.79 -21.28
C ASN A 581 12.36 24.03 -22.02
N TYR A 582 11.73 25.18 -21.80
CA TYR A 582 10.40 25.57 -22.31
C TYR A 582 9.30 24.53 -22.02
N ALA A 583 9.38 23.87 -20.86
CA ALA A 583 8.42 22.87 -20.40
C ALA A 583 7.74 23.36 -19.11
N PRO A 584 6.69 24.20 -19.20
CA PRO A 584 6.00 24.73 -18.03
C PRO A 584 5.31 23.61 -17.24
N LYS A 585 5.35 23.70 -15.91
CA LYS A 585 4.69 22.77 -14.98
C LYS A 585 3.64 23.51 -14.16
N LEU A 586 2.43 22.94 -14.05
CA LEU A 586 1.37 23.38 -13.13
C LEU A 586 1.39 22.48 -11.89
N LEU A 587 1.60 23.06 -10.71
CA LEU A 587 1.86 22.31 -9.49
C LEU A 587 1.04 22.88 -8.32
N PRO A 588 0.55 22.04 -7.40
CA PRO A 588 0.06 22.50 -6.10
C PRO A 588 1.26 22.92 -5.23
N SER A 589 1.02 23.61 -4.11
CA SER A 589 2.10 24.20 -3.29
C SER A 589 2.37 23.39 -2.01
N PRO A 590 3.26 22.38 -2.04
CA PRO A 590 4.04 22.03 -0.85
C PRO A 590 5.07 23.15 -0.66
N THR A 591 5.10 23.77 0.51
CA THR A 591 5.98 24.93 0.74
C THR A 591 7.04 24.61 1.80
N PRO A 592 8.35 24.72 1.47
CA PRO A 592 8.93 25.08 0.17
C PRO A 592 8.90 23.93 -0.88
N HIS A 593 8.90 24.28 -2.18
CA HIS A 593 9.07 23.32 -3.28
C HIS A 593 10.40 23.56 -3.99
N ASN A 594 11.20 22.50 -4.11
CA ASN A 594 12.55 22.55 -4.67
C ASN A 594 12.57 22.04 -6.11
N PHE A 595 13.36 22.70 -6.94
CA PHE A 595 13.54 22.39 -8.36
C PHE A 595 15.02 22.26 -8.68
N GLY A 596 15.32 21.64 -9.82
CA GLY A 596 16.67 21.56 -10.37
C GLY A 596 16.65 21.69 -11.89
N TYR A 597 17.65 22.36 -12.45
CA TYR A 597 17.92 22.32 -13.88
C TYR A 597 19.40 22.49 -14.19
N GLN A 598 19.83 21.93 -15.31
CA GLN A 598 21.16 22.10 -15.84
C GLN A 598 21.16 23.13 -16.96
N THR A 599 22.01 24.15 -16.88
CA THR A 599 22.21 25.08 -18.00
C THR A 599 23.27 24.54 -18.95
N THR A 600 22.91 24.36 -20.22
CA THR A 600 23.79 23.76 -21.23
C THR A 600 24.21 24.74 -22.33
N THR A 601 23.74 26.00 -22.25
CA THR A 601 24.00 27.03 -23.25
C THR A 601 24.73 28.22 -22.64
N ASN A 602 25.54 28.93 -23.43
CA ASN A 602 26.22 30.16 -23.03
C ASN A 602 25.37 31.43 -23.22
N TYR A 603 24.05 31.26 -23.33
CA TYR A 603 23.06 32.33 -23.45
C TYR A 603 22.40 32.58 -22.10
N TRP A 604 21.57 33.63 -22.01
CA TRP A 604 20.76 33.85 -20.82
C TRP A 604 19.75 32.70 -20.63
N SER A 605 19.58 32.29 -19.37
CA SER A 605 18.53 31.35 -18.95
C SER A 605 17.63 32.02 -17.92
N VAL A 606 16.34 31.67 -17.86
CA VAL A 606 15.38 32.29 -16.96
C VAL A 606 14.50 31.21 -16.34
N VAL A 607 14.38 31.20 -15.02
CA VAL A 607 13.28 30.51 -14.33
C VAL A 607 12.25 31.56 -13.94
N ALA A 608 10.99 31.26 -14.22
CA ALA A 608 9.87 32.14 -13.90
C ALA A 608 8.72 31.37 -13.26
N ILE A 609 7.98 32.03 -12.38
CA ILE A 609 6.77 31.51 -11.74
C ILE A 609 5.58 32.43 -11.98
N ARG A 610 4.40 31.83 -12.18
CA ARG A 610 3.11 32.52 -12.32
C ARG A 610 2.10 31.87 -11.39
N ALA A 611 1.60 32.61 -10.42
CA ALA A 611 0.69 32.09 -9.40
C ALA A 611 -0.54 32.99 -9.22
N GLY A 612 -1.65 32.40 -8.75
CA GLY A 612 -2.86 33.15 -8.36
C GLY A 612 -2.76 33.77 -6.96
N VAL A 613 -1.81 33.31 -6.15
CA VAL A 613 -1.47 33.82 -4.81
C VAL A 613 0.01 34.14 -4.75
N ASN A 614 0.44 34.96 -3.78
CA ASN A 614 1.82 35.43 -3.71
C ASN A 614 2.81 34.28 -3.44
N HIS A 615 3.72 34.05 -4.40
CA HIS A 615 4.81 33.09 -4.30
C HIS A 615 6.11 33.79 -4.64
N ASP A 616 7.12 33.55 -3.81
CA ASP A 616 8.47 34.07 -4.03
C ASP A 616 9.32 32.99 -4.72
N LEU A 617 10.20 33.44 -5.62
CA LEU A 617 11.18 32.61 -6.29
C LEU A 617 12.57 32.90 -5.74
N GLU A 618 13.26 31.87 -5.28
CA GLU A 618 14.68 31.91 -4.91
C GLU A 618 15.49 31.04 -5.85
N LEU A 619 16.75 31.40 -6.09
CA LEU A 619 17.70 30.60 -6.87
C LEU A 619 18.94 30.32 -6.04
N TYR A 620 19.39 29.08 -6.05
CA TYR A 620 20.57 28.60 -5.35
C TYR A 620 21.62 28.03 -6.29
N ASP A 621 22.89 28.15 -5.88
CA ASP A 621 24.06 27.65 -6.61
C ASP A 621 24.40 26.19 -6.29
N ASP A 622 23.80 25.65 -5.24
CA ASP A 622 24.09 24.31 -4.75
C ASP A 622 22.81 23.57 -4.37
N ARG A 623 22.88 22.24 -4.48
CA ARG A 623 21.76 21.33 -4.24
C ARG A 623 21.23 21.42 -2.80
N ALA A 624 22.12 21.67 -1.84
CA ALA A 624 21.77 21.81 -0.42
C ALA A 624 21.08 23.15 -0.12
N GLN A 625 20.98 24.04 -1.11
CA GLN A 625 20.39 25.37 -1.01
C GLN A 625 21.03 26.23 0.10
N ALA A 626 22.35 26.11 0.27
CA ALA A 626 23.12 26.91 1.22
C ALA A 626 23.55 28.28 0.65
N THR A 627 23.80 28.33 -0.66
CA THR A 627 24.37 29.48 -1.38
C THR A 627 23.29 30.11 -2.25
N ARG A 628 22.52 31.03 -1.67
CA ARG A 628 21.48 31.76 -2.41
C ARG A 628 22.12 32.76 -3.37
N LEU A 629 21.72 32.69 -4.64
CA LEU A 629 22.13 33.62 -5.69
C LEU A 629 21.22 34.84 -5.79
N ALA A 630 19.91 34.63 -5.74
CA ALA A 630 18.93 35.70 -5.89
C ALA A 630 17.56 35.33 -5.30
N THR A 631 16.74 36.36 -5.07
CA THR A 631 15.33 36.25 -4.67
C THR A 631 14.51 37.25 -5.49
N SER A 632 13.47 36.78 -6.17
CA SER A 632 12.42 37.60 -6.77
C SER A 632 11.15 37.41 -5.94
N ALA A 633 10.62 38.51 -5.41
CA ALA A 633 9.48 38.51 -4.49
C ALA A 633 8.56 39.69 -4.85
N VAL A 634 7.75 39.54 -5.90
CA VAL A 634 6.77 40.54 -6.29
C VAL A 634 5.38 40.14 -5.80
N THR A 635 4.65 41.08 -5.18
CA THR A 635 3.33 40.81 -4.59
C THR A 635 2.26 40.39 -5.60
N SER A 636 2.46 40.73 -6.87
CA SER A 636 1.59 40.35 -7.97
C SER A 636 2.40 40.35 -9.27
N GLY A 637 2.17 39.36 -10.12
CA GLY A 637 2.88 39.27 -11.38
C GLY A 637 3.56 37.93 -11.57
N VAL A 638 4.45 37.89 -12.55
CA VAL A 638 5.40 36.80 -12.73
C VAL A 638 6.68 37.19 -12.00
N ASP A 639 7.16 36.31 -11.14
CA ASP A 639 8.51 36.41 -10.59
C ASP A 639 9.47 35.67 -11.51
N PHE A 640 10.66 36.24 -11.74
CA PHE A 640 11.70 35.56 -12.51
C PHE A 640 13.10 35.87 -12.01
N ILE A 641 13.98 34.89 -12.21
CA ILE A 641 15.42 35.04 -12.01
C ILE A 641 16.11 34.59 -13.30
N ALA A 642 16.92 35.50 -13.86
CA ALA A 642 17.71 35.31 -15.07
C ALA A 642 19.18 35.09 -14.73
N VAL A 643 19.83 34.16 -15.43
CA VAL A 643 21.24 33.80 -15.27
C VAL A 643 21.97 34.01 -16.59
N ASP A 644 23.07 34.75 -16.56
CA ASP A 644 23.96 34.93 -17.70
C ASP A 644 25.05 33.86 -17.72
N SER A 645 24.82 32.81 -18.48
CA SER A 645 25.74 31.69 -18.65
C SER A 645 26.93 31.98 -19.57
N LYS A 646 27.05 33.22 -20.07
CA LYS A 646 28.28 33.65 -20.74
C LYS A 646 29.41 33.92 -19.75
N TRP A 647 29.06 34.48 -18.59
CA TRP A 647 30.03 34.86 -17.56
C TRP A 647 29.97 33.95 -16.34
N ARG A 648 28.81 33.37 -16.06
CA ARG A 648 28.66 32.32 -15.06
C ARG A 648 28.92 30.96 -15.69
N ALA A 649 29.56 30.06 -14.95
CA ALA A 649 29.83 28.70 -15.43
C ALA A 649 28.52 27.97 -15.78
N LEU A 650 28.60 27.14 -16.81
CA LEU A 650 27.56 26.14 -17.08
C LEU A 650 27.51 25.15 -15.91
N GLY A 651 26.32 24.68 -15.58
CA GLY A 651 26.12 23.82 -14.42
C GLY A 651 24.68 23.80 -13.94
N ASP A 652 24.51 23.23 -12.76
CA ASP A 652 23.22 23.03 -12.13
C ASP A 652 22.80 24.26 -11.32
N TYR A 653 21.51 24.52 -11.34
CA TYR A 653 20.88 25.57 -10.56
C TYR A 653 19.66 25.01 -9.87
N HIS A 654 19.39 25.53 -8.67
CA HIS A 654 18.38 24.97 -7.79
C HIS A 654 17.34 26.02 -7.40
N PRO A 655 16.29 26.23 -8.22
CA PRO A 655 15.19 27.11 -7.84
C PRO A 655 14.43 26.57 -6.64
N ARG A 656 13.89 27.49 -5.84
CA ARG A 656 12.97 27.20 -4.75
C ARG A 656 11.79 28.14 -4.81
N VAL A 657 10.59 27.58 -4.71
CA VAL A 657 9.34 28.34 -4.62
C VAL A 657 8.84 28.31 -3.18
N LYS A 658 8.48 29.48 -2.66
CA LYS A 658 7.88 29.65 -1.33
C LYS A 658 6.57 30.40 -1.46
N ALA A 659 5.48 29.89 -0.91
CA ALA A 659 4.29 30.72 -0.74
C ALA A 659 4.52 31.69 0.43
N SER A 660 4.08 32.94 0.28
CA SER A 660 4.09 33.95 1.34
C SER A 660 2.70 34.14 1.98
N GLY A 661 1.78 33.20 1.74
CA GLY A 661 0.41 33.18 2.24
C GLY A 661 -0.27 31.81 2.05
N ASP A 662 -1.55 31.80 1.68
CA ASP A 662 -2.33 30.57 1.49
C ASP A 662 -1.73 29.66 0.41
N ALA A 663 -1.85 28.35 0.60
CA ALA A 663 -1.48 27.36 -0.40
C ALA A 663 -2.33 27.54 -1.67
N GLY A 664 -1.70 27.44 -2.84
CA GLY A 664 -2.41 27.58 -4.11
C GLY A 664 -1.62 27.01 -5.28
N TRP A 665 -2.30 26.76 -6.38
CA TRP A 665 -1.64 26.29 -7.60
C TRP A 665 -0.78 27.40 -8.21
N TYR A 666 0.39 27.01 -8.71
CA TYR A 666 1.25 27.90 -9.48
C TYR A 666 1.83 27.18 -10.69
N ARG A 667 2.26 27.95 -11.68
CA ARG A 667 3.08 27.47 -12.79
C ARG A 667 4.52 27.89 -12.61
N ILE A 668 5.44 27.04 -13.03
CA ILE A 668 6.88 27.32 -13.12
C ILE A 668 7.40 26.90 -14.50
N GLU A 669 8.30 27.68 -15.08
CA GLU A 669 8.94 27.37 -16.35
C GLU A 669 10.39 27.80 -16.35
N LEU A 670 11.24 26.98 -16.98
CA LEU A 670 12.61 27.32 -17.35
C LEU A 670 12.65 27.65 -18.84
N ALA A 671 13.28 28.75 -19.22
CA ALA A 671 13.61 29.10 -20.60
C ALA A 671 15.12 29.30 -20.74
N GLN A 672 15.78 28.47 -21.55
CA GLN A 672 17.18 28.64 -21.92
C GLN A 672 17.29 29.29 -23.30
N GLY A 673 18.10 30.33 -23.39
CA GLY A 673 18.43 30.97 -24.65
C GLY A 673 19.21 30.04 -25.57
N SER A 674 18.99 30.17 -26.87
CA SER A 674 19.72 29.43 -27.91
C SER A 674 20.21 30.32 -29.05
N ALA A 675 19.80 31.59 -29.08
CA ALA A 675 20.14 32.53 -30.14
C ALA A 675 20.03 33.98 -29.64
N SER A 676 20.77 34.86 -30.30
CA SER A 676 20.61 36.31 -30.16
C SER A 676 19.39 36.82 -30.92
N LEU A 677 18.76 37.88 -30.44
CA LEU A 677 17.72 38.62 -31.15
C LEU A 677 18.35 39.48 -32.26
N PRO A 678 18.13 39.16 -33.56
CA PRO A 678 18.63 39.98 -34.65
C PRO A 678 17.94 41.34 -34.68
N VAL A 679 18.54 42.30 -35.39
CA VAL A 679 17.83 43.52 -35.80
C VAL A 679 16.75 43.13 -36.81
N GLY A 680 15.58 43.76 -36.73
CA GLY A 680 14.39 43.37 -37.48
C GLY A 680 13.38 42.61 -36.62
N THR A 681 12.51 41.83 -37.26
CA THR A 681 11.40 41.12 -36.59
C THR A 681 11.73 39.64 -36.41
N SER A 682 11.47 39.11 -35.21
CA SER A 682 11.55 37.70 -34.86
C SER A 682 10.23 37.22 -34.28
N ASN A 683 9.93 35.94 -34.43
CA ASN A 683 8.73 35.33 -33.86
C ASN A 683 9.08 34.55 -32.58
N VAL A 684 8.24 34.68 -31.57
CA VAL A 684 8.30 33.90 -30.32
C VAL A 684 6.93 33.29 -30.08
N ILE A 685 6.84 31.96 -30.14
CA ILE A 685 5.58 31.23 -29.91
C ILE A 685 5.48 30.95 -28.42
N MET A 686 4.34 31.31 -27.81
CA MET A 686 4.04 31.05 -26.41
C MET A 686 2.61 30.54 -26.30
N THR A 687 2.43 29.39 -25.66
CA THR A 687 1.09 28.85 -25.36
C THR A 687 0.52 29.55 -24.13
N GLY A 688 -0.76 29.31 -23.83
CA GLY A 688 -1.38 29.80 -22.60
C GLY A 688 -0.68 29.32 -21.33
N ASP A 689 0.03 28.20 -21.39
CA ASP A 689 0.81 27.65 -20.28
C ASP A 689 2.23 28.21 -20.21
N SER A 690 2.81 28.66 -21.33
CA SER A 690 4.09 29.36 -21.33
C SER A 690 4.02 30.62 -20.46
N ILE A 691 5.03 30.78 -19.62
CA ILE A 691 5.28 31.88 -18.70
C ILE A 691 6.36 32.80 -19.26
N VAL A 692 7.46 32.24 -19.78
CA VAL A 692 8.66 33.02 -20.08
C VAL A 692 9.39 32.56 -21.34
N ALA A 693 9.99 33.52 -22.05
CA ALA A 693 10.99 33.28 -23.08
C ALA A 693 12.16 34.25 -22.93
N VAL A 694 13.33 33.86 -23.45
CA VAL A 694 14.54 34.69 -23.35
C VAL A 694 15.29 34.76 -24.68
N ARG A 695 15.84 35.94 -24.98
CA ARG A 695 16.74 36.18 -26.12
C ARG A 695 17.93 37.01 -25.72
N ASP A 696 19.07 36.73 -26.32
CA ASP A 696 20.29 37.47 -26.05
C ASP A 696 20.42 38.70 -26.95
N LEU A 697 21.02 39.76 -26.42
CA LEU A 697 21.41 40.94 -27.18
C LEU A 697 22.86 41.30 -26.84
N THR A 698 23.59 41.74 -27.85
CA THR A 698 24.87 42.43 -27.65
C THR A 698 24.66 43.89 -28.03
N LEU A 699 24.96 44.79 -27.11
CA LEU A 699 24.88 46.23 -27.31
C LEU A 699 26.23 46.87 -27.01
N THR A 700 26.58 47.94 -27.73
CA THR A 700 27.75 48.77 -27.45
C THR A 700 27.38 49.97 -26.58
N ALA A 701 28.34 50.53 -25.85
CA ALA A 701 28.11 51.73 -25.04
C ALA A 701 27.59 52.90 -25.91
N GLY A 702 26.56 53.58 -25.43
CA GLY A 702 25.85 54.64 -26.16
C GLY A 702 24.85 54.14 -27.22
N GLN A 703 24.81 52.84 -27.53
CA GLN A 703 23.86 52.29 -28.49
C GLN A 703 22.44 52.38 -27.92
N LYS A 704 21.57 53.09 -28.64
CA LYS A 704 20.12 53.09 -28.40
C LYS A 704 19.50 51.90 -29.12
N VAL A 705 18.65 51.16 -28.43
CA VAL A 705 17.84 50.08 -28.97
C VAL A 705 16.38 50.32 -28.62
N THR A 706 15.48 50.04 -29.57
CA THR A 706 14.05 49.97 -29.31
C THR A 706 13.56 48.57 -29.60
N ILE A 707 12.83 47.99 -28.65
CA ILE A 707 12.25 46.65 -28.74
C ILE A 707 10.74 46.80 -28.61
N LYS A 708 10.02 46.39 -29.64
CA LYS A 708 8.56 46.35 -29.65
C LYS A 708 8.10 44.90 -29.71
N ILE A 709 7.14 44.54 -28.88
CA ILE A 709 6.47 43.23 -28.95
C ILE A 709 4.98 43.44 -29.23
N THR A 710 4.44 42.67 -30.16
CA THR A 710 3.02 42.63 -30.49
C THR A 710 2.54 41.18 -30.50
N GLY A 711 1.44 40.90 -29.80
CA GLY A 711 0.79 39.60 -29.77
C GLY A 711 -0.61 39.62 -30.40
N SER A 712 -1.33 38.51 -30.24
CA SER A 712 -2.77 38.43 -30.54
C SER A 712 -3.59 39.24 -29.53
N THR A 713 -4.89 39.42 -29.80
CA THR A 713 -5.81 40.14 -28.91
C THR A 713 -6.02 39.49 -27.54
N THR A 714 -5.57 38.24 -27.36
CA THR A 714 -5.69 37.50 -26.08
C THR A 714 -4.37 37.48 -25.29
N GLN A 715 -3.28 37.93 -25.92
CA GLN A 715 -1.94 37.86 -25.36
C GLN A 715 -1.61 39.12 -24.56
N ASN A 716 -1.00 38.96 -23.39
CA ASN A 716 -0.52 40.07 -22.57
C ASN A 716 1.00 39.89 -22.31
N PRO A 717 1.86 40.44 -23.19
CA PRO A 717 3.30 40.35 -23.02
C PRO A 717 3.80 41.39 -22.01
N GLU A 718 4.89 41.06 -21.31
CA GLU A 718 5.73 42.04 -20.64
C GLU A 718 7.19 41.88 -21.11
N LEU A 719 7.91 43.00 -21.22
CA LEU A 719 9.32 43.03 -21.61
C LEU A 719 10.20 43.48 -20.45
N TYR A 720 11.29 42.76 -20.21
CA TYR A 720 12.33 43.15 -19.28
C TYR A 720 13.70 42.98 -19.95
N LEU A 721 14.52 44.02 -19.90
CA LEU A 721 15.90 43.97 -20.34
C LEU A 721 16.81 43.86 -19.11
N VAL A 722 17.53 42.76 -18.98
CA VAL A 722 18.55 42.56 -17.94
C VAL A 722 19.94 42.67 -18.53
N SER A 723 20.92 43.07 -17.72
CA SER A 723 22.30 43.24 -18.17
C SER A 723 23.29 42.64 -17.17
N SER A 724 24.42 42.18 -17.69
CA SER A 724 25.56 41.71 -16.91
C SER A 724 26.82 42.50 -17.24
N ASN A 725 27.79 42.43 -16.33
CA ASN A 725 29.13 42.97 -16.53
C ASN A 725 30.16 41.87 -16.21
N GLN A 726 31.08 41.64 -17.15
CA GLN A 726 32.14 40.64 -17.03
C GLN A 726 32.97 40.79 -15.74
N THR A 727 33.17 42.01 -15.24
CA THR A 727 34.01 42.26 -14.06
C THR A 727 33.24 42.26 -12.74
N THR A 728 31.91 42.13 -12.78
CA THR A 728 31.06 42.25 -11.58
C THR A 728 30.18 41.01 -11.42
N ALA A 729 30.67 39.99 -10.71
CA ALA A 729 30.00 38.69 -10.59
C ALA A 729 28.56 38.76 -10.05
N SER A 730 28.24 39.73 -9.18
CA SER A 730 26.89 39.96 -8.67
C SER A 730 25.88 40.41 -9.75
N THR A 731 26.34 40.66 -10.98
CA THR A 731 25.49 41.04 -12.11
C THR A 731 25.14 39.89 -13.04
N TRP A 732 25.73 38.72 -12.84
CA TRP A 732 25.49 37.55 -13.69
C TRP A 732 24.17 36.85 -13.36
N VAL A 733 23.55 37.19 -12.23
CA VAL A 733 22.20 36.74 -11.86
C VAL A 733 21.34 37.98 -11.62
N ARG A 734 20.18 38.04 -12.27
CA ARG A 734 19.29 39.21 -12.28
C ARG A 734 17.85 38.82 -11.97
N THR A 735 17.24 39.55 -11.06
CA THR A 735 15.82 39.42 -10.73
C THR A 735 14.98 40.37 -11.58
N ARG A 736 13.66 40.19 -11.58
CA ARG A 736 12.71 41.12 -12.20
C ARG A 736 12.94 42.57 -11.82
N ALA A 737 13.14 42.85 -10.52
CA ALA A 737 13.36 44.20 -9.99
C ALA A 737 14.71 44.82 -10.42
N GLN A 738 15.64 44.03 -10.95
CA GLN A 738 16.96 44.46 -11.39
C GLN A 738 17.06 44.64 -12.92
N ALA A 739 15.94 44.58 -13.63
CA ALA A 739 15.90 44.92 -15.06
C ALA A 739 16.36 46.37 -15.26
N VAL A 740 17.24 46.60 -16.24
CA VAL A 740 17.73 47.94 -16.60
C VAL A 740 16.70 48.75 -17.39
N ALA A 741 15.69 48.09 -17.95
CA ALA A 741 14.50 48.69 -18.53
C ALA A 741 13.36 47.66 -18.55
N SER A 742 12.11 48.12 -18.47
CA SER A 742 10.91 47.27 -18.60
C SER A 742 9.76 47.97 -19.33
N ALA A 743 8.85 47.18 -19.92
CA ALA A 743 7.58 47.63 -20.49
C ALA A 743 6.50 46.57 -20.19
N ASN A 744 5.55 46.92 -19.32
CA ASN A 744 4.65 45.97 -18.64
C ASN A 744 3.32 46.61 -18.20
N SER A 745 2.78 47.55 -18.99
CA SER A 745 1.62 48.36 -18.58
C SER A 745 0.51 48.49 -19.63
N ALA A 746 0.75 48.02 -20.85
CA ALA A 746 -0.18 48.13 -21.98
C ALA A 746 -1.36 47.15 -21.85
N GLY A 747 -1.15 45.99 -21.20
CA GLY A 747 -2.18 44.99 -20.96
C GLY A 747 -2.52 44.11 -22.16
N THR A 748 -3.58 43.31 -22.01
CA THR A 748 -3.97 42.29 -23.00
C THR A 748 -4.29 42.86 -24.38
N GLY A 749 -3.68 42.29 -25.42
CA GLY A 749 -3.86 42.65 -26.81
C GLY A 749 -3.11 43.90 -27.26
N ALA A 750 -2.46 44.61 -26.34
CA ALA A 750 -1.70 45.81 -26.63
C ALA A 750 -0.23 45.49 -26.92
N ALA A 751 0.43 46.40 -27.62
CA ALA A 751 1.86 46.31 -27.88
C ALA A 751 2.63 46.87 -26.68
N GLU A 752 3.70 46.19 -26.26
CA GLU A 752 4.69 46.77 -25.35
C GLU A 752 5.87 47.31 -26.14
N THR A 753 6.43 48.45 -25.72
CA THR A 753 7.61 49.04 -26.36
C THR A 753 8.58 49.55 -25.31
N LEU A 754 9.82 49.09 -25.43
CA LEU A 754 10.93 49.40 -24.54
C LEU A 754 12.03 50.09 -25.36
N THR A 755 12.48 51.25 -24.89
CA THR A 755 13.64 51.95 -25.47
C THR A 755 14.72 52.09 -24.41
N TYR A 756 15.94 51.70 -24.74
CA TYR A 756 17.07 51.72 -23.82
C TYR A 756 18.35 52.19 -24.53
N THR A 757 19.18 52.98 -23.83
CA THR A 757 20.51 53.37 -24.29
C THR A 757 21.54 52.70 -23.39
N ALA A 758 22.36 51.82 -23.96
CA ALA A 758 23.32 51.04 -23.18
C ALA A 758 24.40 51.96 -22.57
N SER A 759 24.53 51.94 -21.25
CA SER A 759 25.58 52.69 -20.54
C SER A 759 26.98 52.09 -20.70
N ALA A 760 27.05 50.79 -21.03
CA ALA A 760 28.28 50.05 -21.28
C ALA A 760 28.08 49.02 -22.39
N ALA A 761 29.17 48.61 -23.05
CA ALA A 761 29.14 47.47 -23.95
C ALA A 761 28.99 46.17 -23.16
N GLY A 762 28.12 45.27 -23.60
CA GLY A 762 27.88 44.04 -22.86
C GLY A 762 26.82 43.12 -23.45
N HIS A 763 26.55 42.06 -22.68
CA HIS A 763 25.52 41.07 -22.97
C HIS A 763 24.26 41.38 -22.16
N PHE A 764 23.14 41.35 -22.86
CA PHE A 764 21.83 41.66 -22.30
C PHE A 764 20.90 40.50 -22.57
N GLY A 765 20.05 40.18 -21.59
CA GLY A 765 18.95 39.25 -21.75
C GLY A 765 17.67 40.03 -21.94
N LEU A 766 16.96 39.81 -23.05
CA LEU A 766 15.56 40.21 -23.17
C LEU A 766 14.71 39.06 -22.65
N VAL A 767 14.10 39.29 -21.49
CA VAL A 767 13.11 38.41 -20.89
C VAL A 767 11.73 38.85 -21.35
N ILE A 768 11.01 37.93 -21.98
CA ILE A 768 9.64 38.10 -22.45
C ILE A 768 8.76 37.27 -21.52
N VAL A 769 7.86 37.92 -20.81
CA VAL A 769 6.90 37.26 -19.94
C VAL A 769 5.54 37.20 -20.65
N ASN A 770 4.87 36.05 -20.58
CA ASN A 770 3.51 35.86 -21.04
C ASN A 770 2.57 35.85 -19.83
N TRP A 771 1.91 36.97 -19.56
CA TRP A 771 0.95 37.05 -18.47
C TRP A 771 -0.27 36.17 -18.73
N SER A 772 -0.78 36.20 -19.96
CA SER A 772 -1.94 35.42 -20.40
C SER A 772 -1.98 35.29 -21.92
N GLY A 773 -2.73 34.29 -22.40
CA GLY A 773 -3.03 34.12 -23.82
C GLY A 773 -2.12 33.16 -24.56
N THR A 774 -2.57 32.74 -25.75
CA THR A 774 -1.86 31.81 -26.65
C THR A 774 -1.61 32.50 -27.99
N GLY A 775 -0.42 32.30 -28.55
CA GLY A 775 -0.14 32.74 -29.91
C GLY A 775 1.34 33.01 -30.19
N THR A 776 1.58 33.73 -31.28
CA THR A 776 2.91 34.13 -31.71
C THR A 776 3.11 35.61 -31.43
N TYR A 777 4.09 35.93 -30.60
CA TYR A 777 4.60 37.28 -30.45
C TYR A 777 5.52 37.63 -31.62
N GLN A 778 5.31 38.80 -32.22
CA GLN A 778 6.29 39.43 -33.10
C GLN A 778 7.13 40.40 -32.28
N VAL A 779 8.44 40.15 -32.22
CA VAL A 779 9.41 40.96 -31.49
C VAL A 779 10.27 41.69 -32.51
N THR A 780 10.13 43.02 -32.58
CA THR A 780 10.91 43.87 -33.48
C THR A 780 11.99 44.62 -32.70
N ARG A 781 13.25 44.47 -33.12
CA ARG A 781 14.40 45.23 -32.63
C ARG A 781 14.85 46.24 -33.69
N SER A 782 14.95 47.51 -33.30
CA SER A 782 15.45 48.61 -34.16
C SER A 782 16.50 49.47 -33.47
#